data_AF-B5RUW5-F1
#
_entry.id   AF-B5RUW5-F1
#
_cell.length_a   1.000
_cell.length_b   1.000
_cell.length_c   1.000
_cell.angle_alpha   90.00
_cell.angle_beta   90.00
_cell.angle_gamma   90.00
#
_symmetry.space_group_name_H-M   'P 1'
#
loop_
_entity.id
_entity.type
_entity.pdbx_description
1 polymer ?
#
loop_
_entity_poly.entity_id
_entity_poly.type
_entity_poly.pdbx_seq_one_letter_code
_entity_poly.pdbx_strand_id
1 'polypeptide(L)'
;MSSLQIIGEKGSSLLTLASNLKLSLVSAIYQPKLSVSLSENESSLSLIDKKSGFELSEPNAIVKYLANDFNKDKLLEFEETSLYKAAKSNKKDAIVQAINESSIKLEKAETSTSQIILFAAVYGALSGGKYETPFDKWFKEFSELPKVSEAIKHALSITTLERQKSENTGAQKVKTGHLVKKQADRILPKENERNILITSALPYVNNVPHLGNIVGSVLSADIYARYAKNRNYNALFICGTDEYGTATETKALEEKITPKQLCDKYHKIHKDVYDWFDIGFDYFGRTTTSQQTEIAQDIFMKLFDNGYLEEKTTEQLYCQEHNAFLADRFVEGTCPKCQYEDARGDQCDKCGSLLNPFELVNPRCKVDNAKPIPRNSTHIYIKLDDLEPELKAWVEEASEKGAWSKNSKTITNSWLKQGLEPRCITRDLIWGTPVPLEKFKDKVLYVWFDATIGYVSITANYFKDNKTEDWKKWWRNPENVDLYQFMGKDNVPFHTVVFPASQIGTKDNWTKLHHLNTTEYLQYENGKFSKSRGVGVFGNNAKETNISPSVWRYYLASVRPESSDSHFSWTEFVTKNNSELLANLGNFVNRLVKFVIAKYNGVVPEFDPKNIPDYNKFNTEINQLLANYIENMEAVNLRRGLEIAMSISSRGNQFLQDNKLDNNLYTNLPDKSDAVMGVGLNLIYLVSAIISPFMPECTTQICQVLNAPPLSITDKFELVLEPGHCIGKAQYLFKRIDESKIDEWRSLYGGQQKA
;
A
#
# COMPACT_ATOMS: atom_id res chain seq x y z
N MET A 1 -18.28 31.62 -62.09
CA MET A 1 -18.27 30.91 -60.79
C MET A 1 -19.72 30.73 -60.37
N SER A 2 -20.11 29.52 -59.97
CA SER A 2 -21.46 29.28 -59.46
C SER A 2 -21.71 30.21 -58.28
N SER A 3 -22.86 30.89 -58.23
CA SER A 3 -23.26 31.68 -57.05
C SER A 3 -23.75 30.81 -55.89
N LEU A 4 -23.83 29.50 -56.11
CA LEU A 4 -24.20 28.50 -55.12
C LEU A 4 -23.06 28.22 -54.15
N GLN A 5 -23.41 28.07 -52.88
CA GLN A 5 -22.57 27.58 -51.80
C GLN A 5 -23.31 26.46 -51.05
N ILE A 6 -22.63 25.35 -50.73
CA ILE A 6 -23.17 24.30 -49.85
C ILE A 6 -22.47 24.35 -48.50
N ILE A 7 -23.27 24.41 -47.45
CA ILE A 7 -22.84 24.34 -46.06
C ILE A 7 -23.30 22.99 -45.49
N GLY A 8 -22.35 22.19 -44.99
CA GLY A 8 -22.60 20.92 -44.34
C GLY A 8 -23.13 21.07 -42.90
N GLU A 9 -23.77 20.02 -42.40
CA GLU A 9 -24.29 19.95 -41.04
C GLU A 9 -23.17 19.70 -40.03
N LYS A 10 -23.13 20.46 -38.93
CA LYS A 10 -22.24 20.19 -37.80
C LYS A 10 -22.90 19.18 -36.85
N GLY A 11 -22.21 18.09 -36.55
CA GLY A 11 -22.70 17.11 -35.60
C GLY A 11 -21.92 15.80 -35.63
N SER A 12 -22.30 14.89 -34.74
CA SER A 12 -21.65 13.60 -34.55
C SER A 12 -22.61 12.41 -34.65
N SER A 13 -23.80 12.63 -35.20
CA SER A 13 -24.82 11.59 -35.33
C SER A 13 -24.72 10.87 -36.68
N LEU A 14 -25.31 9.67 -36.76
CA LEU A 14 -25.53 8.95 -38.01
C LEU A 14 -26.34 9.80 -39.01
N LEU A 15 -27.26 10.62 -38.51
CA LEU A 15 -28.06 11.51 -39.35
C LEU A 15 -27.21 12.62 -39.97
N THR A 16 -26.33 13.25 -39.17
CA THR A 16 -25.39 14.26 -39.66
C THR A 16 -24.45 13.69 -40.72
N LEU A 17 -23.94 12.47 -40.52
CA LEU A 17 -23.14 11.79 -41.53
C LEU A 17 -23.94 11.51 -42.80
N ALA A 18 -25.18 11.05 -42.68
CA ALA A 18 -26.06 10.87 -43.83
C ALA A 18 -26.30 12.19 -44.57
N SER A 19 -26.60 13.28 -43.87
CA SER A 19 -26.76 14.62 -44.46
C SER A 19 -25.51 15.06 -45.24
N ASN A 20 -24.33 14.99 -44.61
CA ASN A 20 -23.07 15.42 -45.22
C ASN A 20 -22.64 14.52 -46.38
N LEU A 21 -22.95 13.22 -46.34
CA LEU A 21 -22.78 12.30 -47.45
C LEU A 21 -23.70 12.65 -48.61
N LYS A 22 -24.99 12.91 -48.37
CA LYS A 22 -25.95 13.34 -49.41
C LYS A 22 -25.40 14.54 -50.19
N LEU A 23 -24.94 15.57 -49.47
CA LEU A 23 -24.35 16.75 -50.06
C LEU A 23 -23.05 16.46 -50.84
N SER A 24 -22.12 15.71 -50.23
CA SER A 24 -20.83 15.42 -50.86
C SER A 24 -21.01 14.57 -52.12
N LEU A 25 -21.94 13.61 -52.10
CA LEU A 25 -22.25 12.73 -53.23
C LEU A 25 -22.89 13.50 -54.38
N VAL A 26 -23.94 14.30 -54.12
CA VAL A 26 -24.59 15.05 -55.19
C VAL A 26 -23.65 16.10 -55.80
N SER A 27 -22.80 16.71 -54.98
CA SER A 27 -21.78 17.65 -55.45
C SER A 27 -20.76 16.96 -56.35
N ALA A 28 -20.19 15.83 -55.92
CA ALA A 28 -19.21 15.09 -56.73
C ALA A 28 -19.81 14.55 -58.05
N ILE A 29 -21.07 14.11 -58.03
CA ILE A 29 -21.73 13.45 -59.16
C ILE A 29 -22.26 14.46 -60.17
N TYR A 30 -23.08 15.42 -59.72
CA TYR A 30 -23.84 16.32 -60.58
C TYR A 30 -23.28 17.74 -60.66
N GLN A 31 -22.56 18.22 -59.63
CA GLN A 31 -22.08 19.60 -59.54
C GLN A 31 -20.61 19.69 -59.08
N PRO A 32 -19.64 19.11 -59.81
CA PRO A 32 -18.26 18.90 -59.32
C PRO A 32 -17.46 20.19 -59.06
N LYS A 33 -17.99 21.35 -59.47
CA LYS A 33 -17.40 22.67 -59.19
C LYS A 33 -17.84 23.25 -57.84
N LEU A 34 -18.80 22.60 -57.18
CA LEU A 34 -19.35 22.99 -55.89
C LEU A 34 -18.71 22.06 -54.84
N SER A 35 -18.21 22.63 -53.75
CA SER A 35 -17.68 21.86 -52.63
C SER A 35 -18.51 22.13 -51.38
N VAL A 36 -18.62 21.11 -50.54
CA VAL A 36 -19.30 21.20 -49.25
C VAL A 36 -18.29 21.72 -48.23
N SER A 37 -18.62 22.78 -47.51
CA SER A 37 -17.80 23.29 -46.41
C SER A 37 -18.59 23.38 -45.12
N LEU A 38 -17.90 23.37 -43.97
CA LEU A 38 -18.54 23.68 -42.69
C LEU A 38 -18.48 25.19 -42.46
N SER A 39 -19.60 25.81 -42.09
CA SER A 39 -19.65 27.23 -41.70
C SER A 39 -19.16 27.41 -40.27
N GLU A 40 -18.44 28.48 -39.96
CA GLU A 40 -18.07 28.80 -38.56
C GLU A 40 -19.30 29.25 -37.75
N ASN A 41 -20.24 29.93 -38.39
CA ASN A 41 -21.36 30.64 -37.74
C ASN A 41 -22.71 29.91 -37.83
N GLU A 42 -22.88 28.97 -38.75
CA GLU A 42 -24.13 28.22 -38.93
C GLU A 42 -23.99 26.78 -38.40
N SER A 43 -25.03 26.33 -37.69
CA SER A 43 -25.13 24.96 -37.17
C SER A 43 -25.96 24.04 -38.06
N SER A 44 -26.82 24.59 -38.91
CA SER A 44 -27.70 23.87 -39.83
C SER A 44 -27.12 23.78 -41.24
N LEU A 45 -27.36 22.67 -41.95
CA LEU A 45 -26.96 22.57 -43.36
C LEU A 45 -27.80 23.52 -44.23
N SER A 46 -27.20 24.02 -45.30
CA SER A 46 -27.91 24.83 -46.29
C SER A 46 -27.24 24.81 -47.67
N LEU A 47 -28.03 24.99 -48.73
CA LEU A 47 -27.58 25.38 -50.06
C LEU A 47 -28.06 26.81 -50.29
N ILE A 48 -27.14 27.75 -50.53
CA ILE A 48 -27.44 29.18 -50.67
C ILE A 48 -27.00 29.67 -52.05
N ASP A 49 -27.90 30.33 -52.78
CA ASP A 49 -27.55 31.14 -53.95
C ASP A 49 -27.31 32.61 -53.54
N LYS A 50 -26.05 33.03 -53.50
CA LYS A 50 -25.66 34.37 -53.05
C LYS A 50 -26.20 35.51 -53.92
N LYS A 51 -26.67 35.22 -55.14
CA LYS A 51 -27.22 36.25 -56.04
C LYS A 51 -28.71 36.48 -55.86
N SER A 52 -29.48 35.41 -55.66
CA SER A 52 -30.94 35.48 -55.55
C SER A 52 -31.44 35.50 -54.10
N GLY A 53 -30.60 35.08 -53.14
CA GLY A 53 -31.02 34.87 -51.75
C GLY A 53 -31.84 33.58 -51.57
N PHE A 54 -31.93 32.72 -52.58
CA PHE A 54 -32.58 31.42 -52.49
C PHE A 54 -31.79 30.48 -51.57
N GLU A 55 -32.50 29.78 -50.68
CA GLU A 55 -31.93 28.84 -49.72
C GLU A 55 -32.74 27.54 -49.63
N LEU A 56 -32.05 26.40 -49.55
CA LEU A 56 -32.61 25.09 -49.19
C LEU A 56 -31.90 24.54 -47.97
N SER A 57 -32.64 24.00 -47.01
CA SER A 57 -32.11 23.52 -45.72
C SER A 57 -32.43 22.06 -45.41
N GLU A 58 -32.95 21.30 -46.37
CA GLU A 58 -33.25 19.88 -46.22
C GLU A 58 -32.36 19.04 -47.15
N PRO A 59 -31.62 18.03 -46.66
CA PRO A 59 -30.64 17.30 -47.46
C PRO A 59 -31.21 16.63 -48.72
N ASN A 60 -32.37 15.97 -48.64
CA ASN A 60 -32.95 15.29 -49.80
C ASN A 60 -33.41 16.32 -50.86
N ALA A 61 -33.96 17.45 -50.46
CA ALA A 61 -34.37 18.54 -51.32
C ALA A 61 -33.16 19.16 -52.04
N ILE A 62 -32.03 19.32 -51.34
CA ILE A 62 -30.77 19.79 -51.95
C ILE A 62 -30.28 18.79 -53.01
N VAL A 63 -30.33 17.48 -52.72
CA VAL A 63 -29.94 16.45 -53.69
C VAL A 63 -30.83 16.49 -54.93
N LYS A 64 -32.16 16.50 -54.75
CA LYS A 64 -33.15 16.59 -55.83
C LYS A 64 -32.95 17.85 -56.69
N TYR A 65 -32.70 18.99 -56.06
CA TYR A 65 -32.45 20.26 -56.73
C TYR A 65 -31.17 20.25 -57.58
N LEU A 66 -30.04 19.81 -57.02
CA LEU A 66 -28.76 19.80 -57.72
C LEU A 66 -28.67 18.74 -58.82
N ALA A 67 -29.41 17.63 -58.68
CA ALA A 67 -29.56 16.60 -59.69
C ALA A 67 -30.61 16.96 -60.78
N ASN A 68 -31.41 18.01 -60.55
CA ASN A 68 -32.57 18.37 -61.38
C ASN A 68 -33.56 17.20 -61.58
N ASP A 69 -33.85 16.48 -60.49
CA ASP A 69 -34.70 15.30 -60.47
C ASP A 69 -35.66 15.35 -59.28
N PHE A 70 -36.95 15.54 -59.58
CA PHE A 70 -38.02 15.69 -58.59
C PHE A 70 -39.01 14.53 -58.61
N ASN A 71 -38.65 13.43 -59.27
CA ASN A 71 -39.50 12.25 -59.32
C ASN A 71 -39.62 11.62 -57.92
N LYS A 72 -40.77 11.00 -57.67
CA LYS A 72 -40.98 10.17 -56.49
C LYS A 72 -40.82 8.70 -56.87
N ASP A 73 -40.12 7.95 -56.04
CA ASP A 73 -40.05 6.50 -56.14
C ASP A 73 -40.08 5.83 -54.77
N LYS A 74 -40.14 4.50 -54.78
CA LYS A 74 -40.23 3.67 -53.56
C LYS A 74 -38.98 3.73 -52.69
N LEU A 75 -37.81 4.06 -53.26
CA LEU A 75 -36.56 4.16 -52.48
C LEU A 75 -36.56 5.44 -51.64
N LEU A 76 -37.01 6.55 -52.23
CA LEU A 76 -37.17 7.82 -51.53
C LEU A 76 -38.23 7.72 -50.41
N GLU A 77 -39.37 7.10 -50.69
CA GLU A 77 -40.42 6.90 -49.69
C GLU A 77 -39.91 6.04 -48.51
N PHE A 78 -39.14 5.00 -48.78
CA PHE A 78 -38.53 4.16 -47.76
C PHE A 78 -37.51 4.93 -46.91
N GLU A 79 -36.66 5.75 -47.54
CA GLU A 79 -35.70 6.56 -46.81
C GLU A 79 -36.39 7.57 -45.90
N GLU A 80 -37.37 8.32 -46.43
CA GLU A 80 -38.06 9.40 -45.71
C GLU A 80 -38.92 8.88 -44.55
N THR A 81 -39.51 7.67 -44.66
CA THR A 81 -40.42 7.12 -43.65
C THR A 81 -39.75 6.18 -42.64
N SER A 82 -38.78 5.39 -43.09
CA SER A 82 -38.23 4.27 -42.31
C SER A 82 -36.79 4.52 -41.90
N LEU A 83 -35.89 4.75 -42.87
CA LEU A 83 -34.47 4.95 -42.56
C LEU A 83 -34.21 6.24 -41.81
N TYR A 84 -34.88 7.34 -42.15
CA TYR A 84 -34.74 8.61 -41.44
C TYR A 84 -35.15 8.49 -39.97
N LYS A 85 -36.24 7.75 -39.69
CA LYS A 85 -36.69 7.47 -38.31
C LYS A 85 -35.70 6.58 -37.55
N ALA A 86 -35.12 5.58 -38.21
CA ALA A 86 -34.08 4.73 -37.63
C ALA A 86 -32.78 5.52 -37.37
N ALA A 87 -32.34 6.36 -38.31
CA ALA A 87 -31.15 7.19 -38.17
C ALA A 87 -31.27 8.19 -37.02
N LYS A 88 -32.48 8.72 -36.75
CA LYS A 88 -32.77 9.58 -35.59
C LYS A 88 -32.49 8.92 -34.25
N SER A 89 -32.54 7.58 -34.15
CA SER A 89 -32.19 6.90 -32.89
C SER A 89 -30.68 6.80 -32.65
N ASN A 90 -29.85 7.21 -33.63
CA ASN A 90 -28.39 7.13 -33.61
C ASN A 90 -27.84 5.71 -33.30
N LYS A 91 -28.58 4.66 -33.65
CA LYS A 91 -28.20 3.25 -33.44
C LYS A 91 -28.07 2.55 -34.79
N LYS A 92 -26.91 1.93 -35.05
CA LYS A 92 -26.67 1.19 -36.31
C LYS A 92 -27.65 0.02 -36.47
N ASP A 93 -27.92 -0.71 -35.40
CA ASP A 93 -28.86 -1.85 -35.40
C ASP A 93 -30.27 -1.46 -35.87
N ALA A 94 -30.75 -0.26 -35.54
CA ALA A 94 -32.07 0.20 -35.95
C ALA A 94 -32.16 0.42 -37.47
N ILE A 95 -31.07 0.91 -38.08
CA ILE A 95 -30.98 1.09 -39.55
C ILE A 95 -30.94 -0.28 -40.23
N VAL A 96 -30.14 -1.21 -39.70
CA VAL A 96 -30.04 -2.58 -40.22
C VAL A 96 -31.39 -3.30 -40.14
N GLN A 97 -32.10 -3.15 -39.02
CA GLN A 97 -33.45 -3.69 -38.86
C GLN A 97 -34.40 -3.13 -39.93
N ALA A 98 -34.41 -1.82 -40.14
CA ALA A 98 -35.25 -1.19 -41.16
C ALA A 98 -34.93 -1.69 -42.59
N ILE A 99 -33.66 -1.94 -42.90
CA ILE A 99 -33.23 -2.53 -44.19
C ILE A 99 -33.79 -3.95 -44.34
N ASN A 100 -33.64 -4.78 -43.32
CA ASN A 100 -34.05 -6.19 -43.36
C ASN A 100 -35.58 -6.37 -43.40
N GLU A 101 -36.33 -5.42 -42.83
CA GLU A 101 -37.79 -5.38 -42.90
C GLU A 101 -38.32 -4.82 -44.25
N SER A 102 -37.43 -4.26 -45.08
CA SER A 102 -37.82 -3.69 -46.37
C SER A 102 -38.06 -4.78 -47.44
N SER A 103 -39.02 -4.53 -48.35
CA SER A 103 -39.23 -5.37 -49.54
C SER A 103 -38.42 -4.90 -50.76
N ILE A 104 -37.38 -4.09 -50.54
CA ILE A 104 -36.61 -3.44 -51.60
C ILE A 104 -35.52 -4.37 -52.12
N LYS A 105 -35.40 -4.46 -53.46
CA LYS A 105 -34.32 -5.17 -54.14
C LYS A 105 -33.55 -4.20 -55.03
N LEU A 106 -32.23 -4.18 -54.88
CA LEU A 106 -31.33 -3.33 -55.66
C LEU A 106 -30.52 -4.21 -56.60
N GLU A 107 -30.86 -4.18 -57.90
CA GLU A 107 -30.27 -5.07 -58.90
C GLU A 107 -28.98 -4.53 -59.53
N LYS A 108 -28.81 -3.20 -59.56
CA LYS A 108 -27.65 -2.53 -60.16
C LYS A 108 -27.30 -1.24 -59.41
N ALA A 109 -26.00 -1.03 -59.16
CA ALA A 109 -25.49 0.25 -58.67
C ALA A 109 -25.45 1.29 -59.79
N GLU A 110 -26.20 2.39 -59.61
CA GLU A 110 -26.25 3.52 -60.54
C GLU A 110 -26.37 4.83 -59.77
N THR A 111 -25.73 5.89 -60.26
CA THR A 111 -25.72 7.20 -59.58
C THR A 111 -27.01 7.98 -59.79
N SER A 112 -28.17 7.37 -59.53
CA SER A 112 -29.46 8.06 -59.54
C SER A 112 -29.70 8.81 -58.23
N THR A 113 -30.56 9.84 -58.27
CA THR A 113 -30.94 10.67 -57.11
C THR A 113 -31.33 9.83 -55.89
N SER A 114 -32.18 8.82 -56.11
CA SER A 114 -32.70 7.96 -55.05
C SER A 114 -31.67 7.00 -54.49
N GLN A 115 -30.77 6.45 -55.33
CA GLN A 115 -29.67 5.62 -54.83
C GLN A 115 -28.63 6.44 -54.06
N ILE A 116 -28.38 7.70 -54.43
CA ILE A 116 -27.51 8.60 -53.66
C ILE A 116 -28.08 8.86 -52.27
N ILE A 117 -29.37 9.22 -52.19
CA ILE A 117 -30.07 9.48 -50.92
C ILE A 117 -30.08 8.21 -50.05
N LEU A 118 -30.41 7.07 -50.64
CA LEU A 118 -30.44 5.79 -49.96
C LEU A 118 -29.05 5.37 -49.44
N PHE A 119 -28.03 5.46 -50.29
CA PHE A 119 -26.66 5.08 -49.95
C PHE A 119 -26.15 5.90 -48.76
N ALA A 120 -26.35 7.21 -48.79
CA ALA A 120 -25.97 8.09 -47.70
C ALA A 120 -26.69 7.76 -46.39
N ALA A 121 -27.99 7.42 -46.45
CA ALA A 121 -28.79 7.07 -45.27
C ALA A 121 -28.34 5.75 -44.60
N VAL A 122 -27.86 4.77 -45.38
CA VAL A 122 -27.43 3.45 -44.85
C VAL A 122 -25.93 3.36 -44.57
N TYR A 123 -25.13 4.29 -45.09
CA TYR A 123 -23.66 4.23 -45.02
C TYR A 123 -23.11 4.06 -43.60
N GLY A 124 -23.61 4.83 -42.64
CA GLY A 124 -23.10 4.80 -41.26
C GLY A 124 -23.29 3.44 -40.57
N ALA A 125 -24.26 2.64 -41.01
CA ALA A 125 -24.53 1.30 -40.50
C ALA A 125 -23.73 0.22 -41.25
N LEU A 126 -23.69 0.29 -42.59
CA LEU A 126 -23.13 -0.79 -43.43
C LEU A 126 -21.62 -0.71 -43.68
N SER A 127 -21.01 0.48 -43.60
CA SER A 127 -19.58 0.72 -43.92
C SER A 127 -18.57 -0.11 -43.11
N GLY A 128 -18.97 -0.68 -41.98
CA GLY A 128 -18.11 -1.53 -41.13
C GLY A 128 -18.20 -3.03 -41.40
N GLY A 129 -19.06 -3.49 -42.31
CA GLY A 129 -19.18 -4.91 -42.69
C GLY A 129 -19.61 -5.86 -41.56
N LYS A 130 -20.14 -5.34 -40.45
CA LYS A 130 -20.53 -6.12 -39.26
C LYS A 130 -21.86 -6.85 -39.40
N TYR A 131 -22.71 -6.42 -40.33
CA TYR A 131 -24.08 -6.90 -40.51
C TYR A 131 -24.25 -7.48 -41.90
N GLU A 132 -24.93 -8.62 -42.01
CA GLU A 132 -25.38 -9.16 -43.30
C GLU A 132 -26.74 -8.56 -43.65
N THR A 133 -26.85 -7.94 -44.83
CA THR A 133 -28.09 -7.30 -45.30
C THR A 133 -28.36 -7.58 -46.79
N PRO A 134 -29.62 -7.50 -47.25
CA PRO A 134 -29.96 -7.58 -48.68
C PRO A 134 -29.27 -6.52 -49.55
N PHE A 135 -28.73 -5.46 -48.95
CA PHE A 135 -28.10 -4.35 -49.66
C PHE A 135 -26.60 -4.53 -49.85
N ASP A 136 -25.95 -5.52 -49.23
CA ASP A 136 -24.48 -5.62 -49.13
C ASP A 136 -23.77 -5.60 -50.50
N LYS A 137 -24.29 -6.37 -51.46
CA LYS A 137 -23.73 -6.42 -52.82
C LYS A 137 -23.81 -5.05 -53.51
N TRP A 138 -25.00 -4.44 -53.51
CA TRP A 138 -25.22 -3.11 -54.09
C TRP A 138 -24.39 -2.05 -53.37
N PHE A 139 -24.33 -2.09 -52.04
CA PHE A 139 -23.60 -1.15 -51.22
C PHE A 139 -22.10 -1.16 -51.56
N LYS A 140 -21.53 -2.36 -51.69
CA LYS A 140 -20.13 -2.53 -52.11
C LYS A 140 -19.91 -1.95 -53.51
N GLU A 141 -20.70 -2.38 -54.50
CA GLU A 141 -20.58 -1.89 -55.89
C GLU A 141 -20.73 -0.36 -55.99
N PHE A 142 -21.70 0.22 -55.28
CA PHE A 142 -21.93 1.67 -55.27
C PHE A 142 -20.78 2.42 -54.60
N SER A 143 -20.24 1.91 -53.48
CA SER A 143 -19.15 2.54 -52.72
C SER A 143 -17.82 2.59 -53.49
N GLU A 144 -17.61 1.65 -54.41
CA GLU A 144 -16.39 1.53 -55.24
C GLU A 144 -16.42 2.46 -56.47
N LEU A 145 -17.56 3.08 -56.80
CA LEU A 145 -17.63 4.06 -57.88
C LEU A 145 -16.68 5.25 -57.61
N PRO A 146 -15.84 5.68 -58.58
CA PRO A 146 -14.76 6.65 -58.31
C PRO A 146 -15.22 7.94 -57.62
N LYS A 147 -16.31 8.54 -58.11
CA LYS A 147 -16.90 9.78 -57.55
C LYS A 147 -17.52 9.57 -56.16
N VAL A 148 -18.07 8.38 -55.91
CA VAL A 148 -18.67 8.01 -54.63
C VAL A 148 -17.57 7.84 -53.58
N SER A 149 -16.49 7.15 -53.91
CA SER A 149 -15.33 6.98 -53.03
C SER A 149 -14.71 8.32 -52.60
N GLU A 150 -14.60 9.27 -53.53
CA GLU A 150 -14.12 10.62 -53.22
C GLU A 150 -15.09 11.40 -52.32
N ALA A 151 -16.40 11.34 -52.61
CA ALA A 151 -17.43 11.96 -51.79
C ALA A 151 -17.49 11.38 -50.36
N ILE A 152 -17.28 10.06 -50.21
CA ILE A 152 -17.19 9.41 -48.91
C ILE A 152 -16.02 9.97 -48.10
N LYS A 153 -14.82 10.05 -48.70
CA LYS A 153 -13.64 10.60 -48.04
C LYS A 153 -13.87 12.05 -47.60
N HIS A 154 -14.53 12.83 -48.44
CA HIS A 154 -14.90 14.20 -48.12
C HIS A 154 -15.92 14.29 -46.98
N ALA A 155 -17.00 13.51 -47.01
CA ALA A 155 -18.02 13.55 -45.96
C ALA A 155 -17.46 13.09 -44.60
N LEU A 156 -16.57 12.11 -44.59
CA LEU A 156 -15.87 11.63 -43.39
C LEU A 156 -14.83 12.63 -42.87
N SER A 157 -14.25 13.48 -43.72
CA SER A 157 -13.34 14.54 -43.25
C SER A 157 -14.08 15.70 -42.56
N ILE A 158 -15.37 15.89 -42.87
CA ILE A 158 -16.23 16.92 -42.27
C ILE A 158 -17.23 16.40 -41.23
N THR A 159 -17.26 15.08 -40.96
CA THR A 159 -18.19 14.49 -39.98
C THR A 159 -17.50 13.49 -39.07
N THR A 160 -17.72 13.61 -37.75
CA THR A 160 -17.10 12.74 -36.75
C THR A 160 -18.17 12.03 -35.94
N LEU A 161 -18.34 10.72 -36.12
CA LEU A 161 -19.39 9.96 -35.40
C LEU A 161 -19.09 9.80 -33.91
N GLU A 162 -20.12 9.94 -33.07
CA GLU A 162 -20.04 9.63 -31.66
C GLU A 162 -19.92 8.11 -31.45
N ARG A 163 -18.95 7.71 -30.62
CA ARG A 163 -18.76 6.30 -30.26
C ARG A 163 -19.89 5.84 -29.34
N GLN A 164 -20.50 4.70 -29.66
CA GLN A 164 -21.46 4.05 -28.78
C GLN A 164 -20.77 3.56 -27.50
N LYS A 165 -21.23 4.04 -26.35
CA LYS A 165 -20.71 3.60 -25.05
C LYS A 165 -21.37 2.29 -24.64
N SER A 166 -20.60 1.38 -24.07
CA SER A 166 -21.13 0.18 -23.43
C SER A 166 -22.01 0.55 -22.23
N GLU A 167 -23.03 -0.26 -21.99
CA GLU A 167 -23.84 -0.14 -20.79
C GLU A 167 -23.04 -0.60 -19.57
N ASN A 168 -23.09 0.19 -18.50
CA ASN A 168 -22.47 -0.17 -17.23
C ASN A 168 -23.43 -1.05 -16.44
N THR A 169 -23.15 -2.36 -16.43
CA THR A 169 -23.97 -3.38 -15.75
C THR A 169 -23.51 -3.64 -14.31
N GLY A 170 -22.43 -3.01 -13.85
CA GLY A 170 -21.77 -3.32 -12.59
C GLY A 170 -20.99 -4.65 -12.59
N ALA A 171 -20.80 -5.28 -13.76
CA ALA A 171 -20.13 -6.58 -13.87
C ALA A 171 -18.67 -6.55 -13.41
N GLN A 172 -18.28 -7.51 -12.58
CA GLN A 172 -16.88 -7.74 -12.18
C GLN A 172 -16.27 -8.84 -13.03
N LYS A 173 -15.51 -8.46 -14.07
CA LYS A 173 -14.73 -9.40 -14.89
C LYS A 173 -13.23 -9.28 -14.59
N VAL A 174 -12.72 -10.21 -13.79
CA VAL A 174 -11.35 -10.19 -13.26
C VAL A 174 -10.78 -11.61 -13.30
N LYS A 175 -9.57 -11.78 -13.84
CA LYS A 175 -8.89 -13.09 -13.84
C LYS A 175 -8.52 -13.51 -12.41
N THR A 176 -9.14 -14.56 -11.91
CA THR A 176 -9.05 -14.98 -10.49
C THR A 176 -7.70 -15.58 -10.09
N GLY A 177 -6.91 -16.07 -11.04
CA GLY A 177 -5.60 -16.70 -10.79
C GLY A 177 -4.51 -15.77 -10.23
N HIS A 178 -4.76 -14.46 -10.19
CA HIS A 178 -3.79 -13.45 -9.75
C HIS A 178 -4.19 -12.75 -8.44
N LEU A 179 -5.24 -13.21 -7.77
CA LEU A 179 -5.79 -12.54 -6.58
C LEU A 179 -5.04 -12.94 -5.29
N VAL A 180 -5.15 -12.08 -4.27
CA VAL A 180 -4.70 -12.44 -2.92
C VAL A 180 -5.56 -13.60 -2.41
N LYS A 181 -4.92 -14.67 -1.97
CA LYS A 181 -5.58 -15.84 -1.38
C LYS A 181 -6.18 -15.44 -0.03
N LYS A 182 -7.39 -15.92 0.24
CA LYS A 182 -8.00 -15.78 1.57
C LYS A 182 -7.12 -16.49 2.59
N GLN A 183 -6.68 -15.73 3.60
CA GLN A 183 -5.94 -16.30 4.73
C GLN A 183 -6.89 -17.15 5.58
N ALA A 184 -6.37 -18.26 6.11
CA ALA A 184 -7.13 -19.07 7.05
C ALA A 184 -7.31 -18.32 8.36
N ASP A 185 -8.41 -18.56 9.08
CA ASP A 185 -8.64 -17.98 10.41
C ASP A 185 -7.54 -18.38 11.40
N ARG A 186 -6.86 -19.51 11.12
CA ARG A 186 -5.68 -20.00 11.82
C ARG A 186 -4.57 -20.29 10.84
N ILE A 187 -3.45 -19.60 10.99
CA ILE A 187 -2.31 -19.73 10.11
C ILE A 187 -1.33 -20.74 10.72
N LEU A 188 -1.26 -21.93 10.12
CA LEU A 188 -0.30 -22.98 10.45
C LEU A 188 0.71 -23.14 9.31
N PRO A 189 1.96 -23.56 9.60
CA PRO A 189 2.91 -23.90 8.55
C PRO A 189 2.36 -25.01 7.65
N LYS A 190 2.63 -24.89 6.35
CA LYS A 190 2.24 -25.86 5.33
C LYS A 190 3.49 -26.44 4.70
N GLU A 191 3.47 -27.75 4.50
CA GLU A 191 4.55 -28.45 3.81
C GLU A 191 4.70 -27.95 2.37
N ASN A 192 5.95 -27.81 1.92
CA ASN A 192 6.31 -27.36 0.57
C ASN A 192 5.86 -25.93 0.20
N GLU A 193 5.33 -25.15 1.16
CA GLU A 193 5.13 -23.71 1.02
C GLU A 193 6.15 -22.95 1.85
N ARG A 194 6.42 -21.69 1.48
CA ARG A 194 7.27 -20.80 2.29
C ARG A 194 6.49 -20.34 3.52
N ASN A 195 6.94 -20.76 4.70
CA ASN A 195 6.33 -20.38 5.98
C ASN A 195 7.19 -19.31 6.68
N ILE A 196 6.63 -18.13 6.86
CA ILE A 196 7.34 -16.96 7.37
C ILE A 196 6.73 -16.56 8.70
N LEU A 197 7.50 -16.72 9.78
CA LEU A 197 7.13 -16.20 11.09
C LEU A 197 7.71 -14.81 11.25
N ILE A 198 6.87 -13.83 11.54
CA ILE A 198 7.27 -12.43 11.61
C ILE A 198 7.01 -11.92 13.02
N THR A 199 8.04 -11.36 13.66
CA THR A 199 7.90 -10.70 14.96
C THR A 199 8.42 -9.28 14.90
N SER A 200 7.69 -8.36 15.54
CA SER A 200 8.20 -7.03 15.86
C SER A 200 8.66 -6.99 17.31
N ALA A 201 9.71 -6.22 17.62
CA ALA A 201 10.13 -5.99 18.99
C ALA A 201 8.96 -5.61 19.89
N LEU A 202 8.81 -6.30 21.02
CA LEU A 202 7.73 -6.03 21.96
C LEU A 202 7.88 -4.62 22.54
N PRO A 203 6.97 -3.68 22.25
CA PRO A 203 6.99 -2.37 22.89
C PRO A 203 6.82 -2.49 24.40
N TYR A 204 7.66 -1.76 25.13
CA TYR A 204 7.54 -1.68 26.58
C TYR A 204 6.28 -0.91 26.98
N VAL A 205 5.44 -1.52 27.81
CA VAL A 205 4.06 -1.08 28.02
C VAL A 205 3.94 0.26 28.75
N ASN A 206 4.92 0.67 29.54
CA ASN A 206 4.74 1.81 30.44
C ASN A 206 4.77 3.20 29.75
N ASN A 207 4.87 3.26 28.43
CA ASN A 207 4.97 4.50 27.67
C ASN A 207 4.19 4.45 26.34
N VAL A 208 3.56 5.56 25.97
CA VAL A 208 2.96 5.70 24.64
C VAL A 208 4.08 5.67 23.58
N PRO A 209 3.95 4.86 22.51
CA PRO A 209 4.97 4.77 21.49
C PRO A 209 5.03 6.07 20.65
N HIS A 210 6.23 6.55 20.36
CA HIS A 210 6.45 7.65 19.41
C HIS A 210 6.71 7.11 18.00
N LEU A 211 6.73 8.00 17.00
CA LEU A 211 6.90 7.60 15.58
C LEU A 211 8.16 6.78 15.33
N GLY A 212 9.23 7.05 16.09
CA GLY A 212 10.48 6.29 16.04
C GLY A 212 10.31 4.82 16.46
N ASN A 213 9.54 4.54 17.52
CA ASN A 213 9.23 3.16 17.90
C ASN A 213 8.37 2.48 16.82
N ILE A 214 7.43 3.23 16.23
CA ILE A 214 6.51 2.72 15.22
C ILE A 214 7.29 2.32 13.95
N VAL A 215 8.06 3.25 13.37
CA VAL A 215 8.81 2.98 12.14
C VAL A 215 9.92 1.96 12.36
N GLY A 216 10.62 2.01 13.48
CA GLY A 216 11.77 1.14 13.76
C GLY A 216 11.40 -0.30 14.11
N SER A 217 10.12 -0.61 14.30
CA SER A 217 9.68 -1.94 14.68
C SER A 217 8.35 -2.30 14.00
N VAL A 218 7.21 -1.90 14.57
CA VAL A 218 5.90 -2.46 14.17
C VAL A 218 5.48 -2.13 12.74
N LEU A 219 5.74 -0.91 12.26
CA LEU A 219 5.41 -0.52 10.89
C LEU A 219 6.33 -1.21 9.86
N SER A 220 7.63 -1.36 10.17
CA SER A 220 8.55 -2.10 9.32
C SER A 220 8.13 -3.56 9.17
N ALA A 221 7.80 -4.21 10.30
CA ALA A 221 7.33 -5.59 10.31
C ALA A 221 6.00 -5.76 9.56
N ASP A 222 5.08 -4.81 9.73
CA ASP A 222 3.78 -4.82 9.05
C ASP A 222 3.91 -4.68 7.54
N ILE A 223 4.77 -3.78 7.05
CA ILE A 223 5.04 -3.63 5.62
C ILE A 223 5.52 -4.98 5.05
N TYR A 224 6.49 -5.63 5.70
CA TYR A 224 6.98 -6.92 5.23
C TYR A 224 5.93 -8.04 5.34
N ALA A 225 5.14 -8.08 6.43
CA ALA A 225 4.07 -9.05 6.61
C ALA A 225 2.99 -8.93 5.52
N ARG A 226 2.59 -7.70 5.18
CA ARG A 226 1.65 -7.43 4.10
C ARG A 226 2.24 -7.77 2.74
N TYR A 227 3.53 -7.50 2.52
CA TYR A 227 4.22 -7.95 1.30
C TYR A 227 4.19 -9.48 1.17
N ALA A 228 4.57 -10.22 2.21
CA ALA A 228 4.55 -11.68 2.21
C ALA A 228 3.13 -12.23 1.94
N LYS A 229 2.10 -11.69 2.61
CA LYS A 229 0.71 -12.08 2.39
C LYS A 229 0.22 -11.73 0.98
N ASN A 230 0.61 -10.59 0.42
CA ASN A 230 0.28 -10.19 -0.95
C ASN A 230 1.04 -10.99 -2.01
N ARG A 231 2.18 -11.61 -1.68
CA ARG A 231 2.84 -12.65 -2.49
C ARG A 231 2.22 -14.04 -2.31
N ASN A 232 1.14 -14.14 -1.54
CA ASN A 232 0.49 -15.40 -1.18
C ASN A 232 1.41 -16.39 -0.42
N TYR A 233 2.41 -15.89 0.30
CA TYR A 233 3.20 -16.70 1.24
C TYR A 233 2.40 -16.96 2.51
N ASN A 234 2.74 -18.07 3.18
CA ASN A 234 2.13 -18.42 4.45
C ASN A 234 2.85 -17.66 5.58
N ALA A 235 2.29 -16.53 5.98
CA ALA A 235 2.95 -15.61 6.91
C ALA A 235 2.12 -15.39 8.17
N LEU A 236 2.73 -15.57 9.34
CA LEU A 236 2.15 -15.28 10.65
C LEU A 236 2.90 -14.10 11.30
N PHE A 237 2.18 -13.02 11.57
CA PHE A 237 2.73 -11.79 12.15
C PHE A 237 2.24 -11.59 13.59
N ILE A 238 3.19 -11.67 14.53
CA ILE A 238 2.95 -11.65 15.96
C ILE A 238 3.68 -10.47 16.63
N CYS A 239 3.00 -9.82 17.56
CA CYS A 239 3.62 -8.86 18.49
C CYS A 239 2.81 -8.81 19.79
N GLY A 240 3.21 -7.97 20.73
CA GLY A 240 2.50 -7.74 21.98
C GLY A 240 3.24 -6.73 22.83
N THR A 241 2.74 -6.48 24.03
CA THR A 241 3.40 -5.60 25.00
C THR A 241 4.32 -6.38 25.92
N ASP A 242 5.52 -5.82 26.16
CA ASP A 242 6.41 -6.22 27.23
C ASP A 242 6.05 -5.48 28.51
N GLU A 243 5.70 -6.21 29.57
CA GLU A 243 4.96 -5.69 30.71
C GLU A 243 5.67 -5.84 32.05
N TYR A 244 6.70 -6.67 32.14
CA TYR A 244 7.38 -6.95 33.41
C TYR A 244 8.51 -5.96 33.72
N GLY A 245 9.08 -6.06 34.92
CA GLY A 245 10.28 -5.33 35.30
C GLY A 245 10.05 -4.04 36.08
N THR A 246 11.14 -3.49 36.60
CA THR A 246 11.16 -2.41 37.59
C THR A 246 10.48 -1.12 37.13
N ALA A 247 10.59 -0.79 35.84
CA ALA A 247 10.03 0.46 35.33
C ALA A 247 8.49 0.43 35.26
N THR A 248 7.87 -0.75 35.17
CA THR A 248 6.43 -0.93 35.35
C THR A 248 6.04 -0.70 36.81
N GLU A 249 6.75 -1.31 37.77
CA GLU A 249 6.48 -1.11 39.20
C GLU A 249 6.63 0.35 39.61
N THR A 250 7.73 0.99 39.20
CA THR A 250 7.99 2.41 39.49
C THR A 250 6.88 3.30 38.94
N LYS A 251 6.47 3.06 37.68
CA LYS A 251 5.42 3.85 37.06
C LYS A 251 4.04 3.60 37.69
N ALA A 252 3.77 2.37 38.09
CA ALA A 252 2.55 2.01 38.80
C ALA A 252 2.48 2.69 40.17
N LEU A 253 3.59 2.76 40.90
CA LEU A 253 3.72 3.49 42.15
C LEU A 253 3.51 5.00 41.96
N GLU A 254 4.13 5.61 40.94
CA GLU A 254 3.92 7.03 40.59
C GLU A 254 2.44 7.35 40.29
N GLU A 255 1.75 6.46 39.56
CA GLU A 255 0.34 6.60 39.22
C GLU A 255 -0.62 6.11 40.32
N LYS A 256 -0.09 5.58 41.44
CA LYS A 256 -0.85 5.02 42.56
C LYS A 256 -1.82 3.92 42.15
N ILE A 257 -1.40 3.05 41.25
CA ILE A 257 -2.15 1.87 40.76
C ILE A 257 -1.29 0.61 40.84
N THR A 258 -1.89 -0.56 40.68
CA THR A 258 -1.13 -1.82 40.60
C THR A 258 -0.39 -1.95 39.25
N PRO A 259 0.74 -2.68 39.17
CA PRO A 259 1.42 -2.97 37.91
C PRO A 259 0.48 -3.56 36.85
N LYS A 260 -0.42 -4.46 37.24
CA LYS A 260 -1.42 -5.04 36.34
C LYS A 260 -2.35 -3.97 35.75
N GLN A 261 -2.90 -3.07 36.57
CA GLN A 261 -3.77 -1.98 36.10
C GLN A 261 -3.05 -1.04 35.14
N LEU A 262 -1.78 -0.72 35.41
CA LEU A 262 -0.94 0.07 34.51
C LEU A 262 -0.78 -0.64 33.15
N CYS A 263 -0.42 -1.93 33.18
CA CYS A 263 -0.24 -2.71 31.96
C CYS A 263 -1.54 -2.84 31.17
N ASP A 264 -2.68 -3.10 31.82
CA ASP A 264 -4.00 -3.19 31.17
C ASP A 264 -4.37 -1.88 30.46
N LYS A 265 -4.15 -0.74 31.14
CA LYS A 265 -4.36 0.60 30.58
C LYS A 265 -3.52 0.82 29.33
N TYR A 266 -2.22 0.59 29.43
CA TYR A 266 -1.31 0.93 28.34
C TYR A 266 -1.30 -0.10 27.21
N HIS A 267 -1.51 -1.39 27.48
CA HIS A 267 -1.72 -2.40 26.43
C HIS A 267 -2.85 -1.97 25.48
N LYS A 268 -3.97 -1.49 26.05
CA LYS A 268 -5.06 -0.92 25.26
C LYS A 268 -4.61 0.29 24.45
N ILE A 269 -3.86 1.23 25.03
CA ILE A 269 -3.36 2.41 24.32
C ILE A 269 -2.46 2.00 23.14
N HIS A 270 -1.53 1.05 23.34
CA HIS A 270 -0.69 0.51 22.28
C HIS A 270 -1.54 -0.08 21.15
N LYS A 271 -2.50 -0.94 21.50
CA LYS A 271 -3.41 -1.54 20.52
C LYS A 271 -4.19 -0.48 19.74
N ASP A 272 -4.80 0.48 20.43
CA ASP A 272 -5.60 1.55 19.79
C ASP A 272 -4.73 2.40 18.84
N VAL A 273 -3.46 2.65 19.18
CA VAL A 273 -2.49 3.33 18.30
C VAL A 273 -2.16 2.48 17.08
N TYR A 274 -1.82 1.21 17.27
CA TYR A 274 -1.44 0.33 16.16
C TYR A 274 -2.60 0.01 15.23
N ASP A 275 -3.81 -0.14 15.76
CA ASP A 275 -5.04 -0.28 14.96
C ASP A 275 -5.26 0.99 14.11
N TRP A 276 -5.03 2.18 14.66
CA TRP A 276 -5.15 3.43 13.89
C TRP A 276 -4.08 3.58 12.80
N PHE A 277 -2.84 3.16 13.08
CA PHE A 277 -1.77 3.08 12.07
C PHE A 277 -1.98 1.93 11.06
N ASP A 278 -3.10 1.20 11.13
CA ASP A 278 -3.43 0.06 10.28
C ASP A 278 -2.33 -1.01 10.28
N ILE A 279 -1.87 -1.39 11.48
CA ILE A 279 -0.93 -2.49 11.66
C ILE A 279 -1.71 -3.81 11.69
N GLY A 280 -1.45 -4.68 10.71
CA GLY A 280 -2.19 -5.92 10.47
C GLY A 280 -1.59 -7.13 11.20
N PHE A 281 -1.49 -7.06 12.54
CA PHE A 281 -1.11 -8.23 13.35
C PHE A 281 -2.12 -9.37 13.18
N ASP A 282 -1.64 -10.61 13.06
CA ASP A 282 -2.52 -11.78 13.21
C ASP A 282 -2.89 -12.00 14.67
N TYR A 283 -1.98 -11.65 15.58
CA TYR A 283 -2.25 -11.60 17.01
C TYR A 283 -1.36 -10.57 17.73
N PHE A 284 -1.99 -9.71 18.53
CA PHE A 284 -1.33 -8.76 19.41
C PHE A 284 -1.56 -9.15 20.88
N GLY A 285 -0.56 -9.78 21.49
CA GLY A 285 -0.65 -10.37 22.84
C GLY A 285 0.07 -9.56 23.92
N ARG A 286 0.44 -10.26 25.00
CA ARG A 286 0.99 -9.70 26.24
C ARG A 286 1.95 -10.71 26.88
N THR A 287 2.99 -10.24 27.57
CA THR A 287 3.89 -11.13 28.32
C THR A 287 3.32 -11.57 29.68
N THR A 288 2.30 -10.90 30.22
CA THR A 288 1.71 -11.22 31.53
C THR A 288 0.63 -12.33 31.47
N THR A 289 1.01 -13.52 30.99
CA THR A 289 0.08 -14.66 30.80
C THR A 289 0.60 -15.95 31.42
N SER A 290 -0.28 -16.93 31.66
CA SER A 290 0.13 -18.25 32.17
C SER A 290 1.07 -18.97 31.20
N GLN A 291 0.82 -18.85 29.89
CA GLN A 291 1.69 -19.40 28.84
C GLN A 291 3.11 -18.81 28.90
N GLN A 292 3.26 -17.53 29.25
CA GLN A 292 4.59 -16.96 29.49
C GLN A 292 5.28 -17.68 30.65
N THR A 293 4.60 -17.82 31.79
CA THR A 293 5.16 -18.46 32.97
C THR A 293 5.56 -19.90 32.67
N GLU A 294 4.66 -20.68 32.08
CA GLU A 294 4.90 -22.09 31.74
C GLU A 294 6.11 -22.26 30.80
N ILE A 295 6.17 -21.50 29.70
CA ILE A 295 7.23 -21.64 28.68
C ILE A 295 8.56 -21.08 29.20
N ALA A 296 8.57 -19.96 29.90
CA ALA A 296 9.79 -19.39 30.46
C ALA A 296 10.38 -20.28 31.57
N GLN A 297 9.53 -20.91 32.39
CA GLN A 297 9.97 -21.89 33.38
C GLN A 297 10.48 -23.18 32.73
N ASP A 298 9.85 -23.68 31.65
CA ASP A 298 10.37 -24.83 30.88
C ASP A 298 11.77 -24.56 30.33
N ILE A 299 11.98 -23.40 29.69
CA ILE A 299 13.29 -23.00 29.17
C ILE A 299 14.31 -22.86 30.31
N PHE A 300 13.93 -22.22 31.40
CA PHE A 300 14.78 -22.06 32.59
C PHE A 300 15.20 -23.42 33.16
N MET A 301 14.26 -24.34 33.36
CA MET A 301 14.56 -25.65 33.95
C MET A 301 15.45 -26.49 33.04
N LYS A 302 15.26 -26.44 31.72
CA LYS A 302 16.17 -27.13 30.79
C LYS A 302 17.58 -26.56 30.82
N LEU A 303 17.73 -25.25 30.93
CA LEU A 303 19.05 -24.63 31.11
C LEU A 303 19.69 -25.03 32.44
N PHE A 304 18.90 -25.13 33.51
CA PHE A 304 19.33 -25.60 34.82
C PHE A 304 19.81 -27.06 34.76
N ASP A 305 18.99 -27.95 34.21
CA ASP A 305 19.26 -29.39 34.11
C ASP A 305 20.46 -29.69 33.19
N ASN A 306 20.65 -28.91 32.13
CA ASN A 306 21.81 -29.00 31.25
C ASN A 306 23.07 -28.32 31.81
N GLY A 307 23.01 -27.75 33.02
CA GLY A 307 24.15 -27.18 33.71
C GLY A 307 24.63 -25.85 33.12
N TYR A 308 23.78 -25.08 32.43
CA TYR A 308 24.10 -23.77 31.87
C TYR A 308 23.74 -22.59 32.79
N LEU A 309 23.29 -22.87 34.01
CA LEU A 309 23.01 -21.86 35.03
C LEU A 309 23.99 -21.97 36.19
N GLU A 310 24.30 -20.83 36.81
CA GLU A 310 25.12 -20.76 38.02
C GLU A 310 24.55 -19.74 39.02
N GLU A 311 24.84 -19.94 40.30
CA GLU A 311 24.45 -19.01 41.35
C GLU A 311 25.62 -18.09 41.72
N LYS A 312 25.35 -16.79 41.86
CA LYS A 312 26.28 -15.83 42.46
C LYS A 312 25.59 -15.06 43.56
N THR A 313 26.31 -14.82 44.65
CA THR A 313 25.81 -14.01 45.77
C THR A 313 26.53 -12.68 45.75
N THR A 314 25.75 -11.59 45.78
CA THR A 314 26.26 -10.23 45.88
C THR A 314 25.68 -9.55 47.11
N GLU A 315 26.48 -8.70 47.75
CA GLU A 315 25.99 -7.83 48.81
C GLU A 315 25.33 -6.61 48.18
N GLN A 316 24.11 -6.29 48.59
CA GLN A 316 23.35 -5.12 48.13
C GLN A 316 22.73 -4.40 49.32
N LEU A 317 22.46 -3.10 49.17
CA LEU A 317 21.73 -2.34 50.18
C LEU A 317 20.24 -2.70 50.13
N TYR A 318 19.65 -2.96 51.29
CA TYR A 318 18.25 -3.36 51.47
C TYR A 318 17.54 -2.37 52.39
N CYS A 319 16.38 -1.87 51.96
CA CYS A 319 15.51 -1.08 52.82
C CYS A 319 14.55 -2.00 53.59
N GLN A 320 14.56 -1.89 54.92
CA GLN A 320 13.70 -2.69 55.80
C GLN A 320 12.25 -2.18 55.87
N GLU A 321 12.01 -0.90 55.55
CA GLU A 321 10.68 -0.29 55.61
C GLU A 321 9.83 -0.69 54.39
N HIS A 322 10.28 -0.39 53.17
CA HIS A 322 9.58 -0.83 51.95
C HIS A 322 9.97 -2.25 51.47
N ASN A 323 10.74 -3.00 52.27
CA ASN A 323 11.10 -4.41 52.07
C ASN A 323 11.71 -4.76 50.69
N ALA A 324 12.59 -3.91 50.13
CA ALA A 324 13.23 -4.20 48.84
C ALA A 324 14.72 -3.83 48.79
N PHE A 325 15.45 -4.50 47.89
CA PHE A 325 16.83 -4.14 47.56
C PHE A 325 16.87 -2.82 46.77
N LEU A 326 17.89 -2.01 47.02
CA LEU A 326 18.07 -0.69 46.44
C LEU A 326 19.11 -0.73 45.34
N ALA A 327 18.72 -0.29 44.14
CA ALA A 327 19.68 0.09 43.12
C ALA A 327 20.42 1.36 43.57
N ASP A 328 21.66 1.57 43.10
CA ASP A 328 22.54 2.67 43.51
C ASP A 328 21.85 4.05 43.42
N ARG A 329 21.03 4.27 42.39
CA ARG A 329 20.24 5.51 42.19
C ARG A 329 19.10 5.75 43.19
N PHE A 330 18.68 4.71 43.92
CA PHE A 330 17.69 4.78 45.00
C PHE A 330 18.35 4.87 46.38
N VAL A 331 19.69 4.94 46.42
CA VAL A 331 20.45 5.22 47.63
C VAL A 331 20.96 6.66 47.53
N GLU A 332 20.63 7.48 48.53
CA GLU A 332 21.17 8.81 48.69
C GLU A 332 21.93 8.89 50.01
N GLY A 333 22.86 9.83 50.15
CA GLY A 333 23.60 10.04 51.38
C GLY A 333 24.67 11.10 51.24
N THR A 334 25.42 11.32 52.30
CA THR A 334 26.51 12.28 52.31
C THR A 334 27.73 11.73 51.56
N CYS A 335 28.22 12.47 50.57
CA CYS A 335 29.40 12.14 49.80
C CYS A 335 30.63 12.04 50.71
N PRO A 336 31.34 10.90 50.74
CA PRO A 336 32.52 10.73 51.59
C PRO A 336 33.69 11.65 51.18
N LYS A 337 33.70 12.14 49.93
CA LYS A 337 34.79 12.93 49.35
C LYS A 337 34.62 14.44 49.56
N CYS A 338 33.43 14.98 49.32
CA CYS A 338 33.19 16.43 49.34
C CYS A 338 32.09 16.87 50.31
N GLN A 339 31.59 15.97 51.15
CA GLN A 339 30.57 16.23 52.17
C GLN A 339 29.25 16.81 51.63
N TYR A 340 28.90 16.52 50.37
CA TYR A 340 27.59 16.86 49.81
C TYR A 340 26.53 15.91 50.36
N GLU A 341 25.52 16.43 51.05
CA GLU A 341 24.56 15.63 51.84
C GLU A 341 23.60 14.76 51.00
N ASP A 342 23.44 15.07 49.71
CA ASP A 342 22.48 14.41 48.80
C ASP A 342 23.16 13.73 47.61
N ALA A 343 24.35 13.15 47.82
CA ALA A 343 25.01 12.36 46.79
C ALA A 343 24.24 11.07 46.52
N ARG A 344 24.15 10.69 45.24
CA ARG A 344 23.56 9.42 44.82
C ARG A 344 24.58 8.29 44.99
N GLY A 345 24.09 7.06 45.16
CA GLY A 345 24.92 5.88 45.39
C GLY A 345 25.92 5.61 44.26
N ASP A 346 25.61 6.01 43.03
CA ASP A 346 26.45 5.85 41.85
C ASP A 346 27.38 7.04 41.60
N GLN A 347 26.94 8.26 41.90
CA GLN A 347 27.68 9.49 41.60
C GLN A 347 27.30 10.66 42.51
N CYS A 348 28.30 11.44 42.93
CA CYS A 348 28.07 12.73 43.58
C CYS A 348 27.86 13.84 42.55
N ASP A 349 26.70 14.48 42.56
CA ASP A 349 26.37 15.56 41.62
C ASP A 349 27.17 16.86 41.88
N LYS A 350 27.74 17.05 43.08
CA LYS A 350 28.55 18.24 43.42
C LYS A 350 29.99 18.14 42.94
N CYS A 351 30.67 17.02 43.16
CA CYS A 351 32.08 16.86 42.82
C CYS A 351 32.33 15.93 41.62
N GLY A 352 31.28 15.34 41.05
CA GLY A 352 31.33 14.47 39.88
C GLY A 352 31.93 13.08 40.12
N SER A 353 32.40 12.79 41.35
CA SER A 353 33.02 11.49 41.68
C SER A 353 32.02 10.34 41.55
N LEU A 354 32.45 9.26 40.91
CA LEU A 354 31.79 7.96 41.01
C LEU A 354 31.92 7.44 42.44
N LEU A 355 30.83 6.91 42.96
CA LEU A 355 30.70 6.39 44.30
C LEU A 355 30.24 4.93 44.26
N ASN A 356 30.55 4.21 45.33
CA ASN A 356 29.88 2.97 45.67
C ASN A 356 28.83 3.30 46.73
N PRO A 357 27.57 2.82 46.62
CA PRO A 357 26.52 3.12 47.59
C PRO A 357 26.87 2.68 49.02
N PHE A 358 27.72 1.67 49.18
CA PHE A 358 28.23 1.23 50.49
C PHE A 358 29.21 2.23 51.15
N GLU A 359 29.78 3.17 50.38
CA GLU A 359 30.70 4.20 50.87
C GLU A 359 29.99 5.50 51.28
N LEU A 360 28.69 5.64 51.01
CA LEU A 360 27.93 6.83 51.40
C LEU A 360 27.86 6.93 52.93
N VAL A 361 28.11 8.14 53.43
CA VAL A 361 27.92 8.46 54.86
C VAL A 361 26.43 8.73 55.08
N ASN A 362 25.83 8.14 56.10
CA ASN A 362 24.38 8.23 56.37
C ASN A 362 23.53 7.89 55.13
N PRO A 363 23.67 6.68 54.57
CA PRO A 363 22.86 6.28 53.43
C PRO A 363 21.40 6.24 53.86
N ARG A 364 20.53 6.65 52.94
CA ARG A 364 19.08 6.65 53.09
C ARG A 364 18.43 6.25 51.78
N CYS A 365 17.31 5.56 51.87
CA CYS A 365 16.51 5.21 50.71
C CYS A 365 15.81 6.44 50.14
N LYS A 366 15.89 6.65 48.83
CA LYS A 366 15.23 7.76 48.14
C LYS A 366 13.70 7.71 48.23
N VAL A 367 13.12 6.53 48.43
CA VAL A 367 11.66 6.31 48.40
C VAL A 367 10.99 6.68 49.73
N ASP A 368 11.57 6.25 50.85
CA ASP A 368 10.98 6.37 52.19
C ASP A 368 11.91 7.00 53.24
N ASN A 369 13.11 7.40 52.83
CA ASN A 369 14.13 8.01 53.68
C ASN A 369 14.69 7.10 54.80
N ALA A 370 14.37 5.80 54.79
CA ALA A 370 14.86 4.85 55.78
C ALA A 370 16.34 4.51 55.57
N LYS A 371 17.05 4.15 56.65
CA LYS A 371 18.46 3.74 56.56
C LYS A 371 18.55 2.32 55.97
N PRO A 372 19.20 2.13 54.80
CA PRO A 372 19.38 0.80 54.25
C PRO A 372 20.50 0.04 54.97
N ILE A 373 20.42 -1.29 54.93
CA ILE A 373 21.41 -2.20 55.51
C ILE A 373 22.03 -3.08 54.42
N PRO A 374 23.32 -3.45 54.53
CA PRO A 374 23.91 -4.49 53.69
C PRO A 374 23.18 -5.82 53.87
N ARG A 375 22.82 -6.47 52.76
CA ARG A 375 22.21 -7.79 52.76
C ARG A 375 22.68 -8.58 51.54
N ASN A 376 23.03 -9.84 51.77
CA ASN A 376 23.36 -10.76 50.68
C ASN A 376 22.12 -11.13 49.89
N SER A 377 22.19 -11.01 48.57
CA SER A 377 21.20 -11.50 47.62
C SER A 377 21.85 -12.51 46.69
N THR A 378 21.34 -13.73 46.66
CA THR A 378 21.78 -14.76 45.69
C THR A 378 20.94 -14.63 44.42
N HIS A 379 21.61 -14.69 43.28
CA HIS A 379 21.00 -14.60 41.96
C HIS A 379 21.50 -15.71 41.03
N ILE A 380 20.67 -16.07 40.07
CA ILE A 380 20.98 -17.03 39.03
C ILE A 380 21.47 -16.30 37.79
N TYR A 381 22.53 -16.82 37.19
CA TYR A 381 23.16 -16.34 35.98
C TYR A 381 23.11 -17.42 34.91
N ILE A 382 22.87 -17.03 33.67
CA ILE A 382 23.09 -17.91 32.50
C ILE A 382 24.56 -17.80 32.09
N LYS A 383 25.23 -18.95 31.97
CA LYS A 383 26.64 -19.09 31.57
C LYS A 383 26.78 -18.93 30.06
N LEU A 384 26.71 -17.67 29.59
CA LEU A 384 26.83 -17.35 28.16
C LEU A 384 28.22 -17.65 27.59
N ASP A 385 29.24 -17.60 28.44
CA ASP A 385 30.60 -18.05 28.17
C ASP A 385 30.64 -19.53 27.75
N ASP A 386 29.97 -20.41 28.49
CA ASP A 386 29.89 -21.84 28.16
C ASP A 386 29.12 -22.11 26.86
N LEU A 387 28.14 -21.26 26.53
CA LEU A 387 27.31 -21.35 25.32
C LEU A 387 27.93 -20.66 24.10
N GLU A 388 28.97 -19.85 24.30
CA GLU A 388 29.55 -18.99 23.27
C GLU A 388 30.04 -19.76 22.02
N PRO A 389 30.70 -20.93 22.12
CA PRO A 389 31.18 -21.66 20.95
C PRO A 389 30.05 -22.09 20.00
N GLU A 390 28.98 -22.67 20.54
CA GLU A 390 27.81 -23.09 19.76
C GLU A 390 27.05 -21.89 19.19
N LEU A 391 26.95 -20.81 19.98
CA LEU A 391 26.32 -19.57 19.53
C LEU A 391 27.09 -18.92 18.38
N LYS A 392 28.43 -18.86 18.46
CA LYS A 392 29.27 -18.30 17.39
C LYS A 392 29.07 -19.04 16.08
N ALA A 393 29.10 -20.37 16.12
CA ALA A 393 28.86 -21.21 14.94
C ALA A 393 27.48 -20.93 14.33
N TRP A 394 26.44 -20.81 15.17
CA TRP A 394 25.10 -20.46 14.70
C TRP A 394 25.03 -19.05 14.09
N VAL A 395 25.64 -18.03 14.71
CA VAL A 395 25.64 -16.64 14.20
C VAL A 395 26.34 -16.55 12.84
N GLU A 396 27.48 -17.23 12.67
CA GLU A 396 28.23 -17.24 11.41
C GLU A 396 27.37 -17.77 10.24
N GLU A 397 26.64 -18.86 10.45
CA GLU A 397 25.73 -19.41 9.44
C GLU A 397 24.48 -18.54 9.26
N ALA A 398 23.76 -18.24 10.35
CA ALA A 398 22.46 -17.59 10.30
C ALA A 398 22.54 -16.16 9.75
N SER A 399 23.59 -15.42 10.09
CA SER A 399 23.72 -14.02 9.66
C SER A 399 23.98 -13.87 8.16
N GLU A 400 24.63 -14.85 7.53
CA GLU A 400 24.82 -14.90 6.08
C GLU A 400 23.59 -15.50 5.38
N LYS A 401 23.10 -16.67 5.82
CA LYS A 401 21.95 -17.35 5.22
C LYS A 401 20.70 -16.48 5.20
N GLY A 402 20.43 -15.78 6.30
CA GLY A 402 19.28 -14.88 6.41
C GLY A 402 19.60 -13.42 6.13
N ALA A 403 20.79 -13.10 5.58
CA ALA A 403 21.17 -11.75 5.15
C ALA A 403 20.85 -10.65 6.18
N TRP A 404 21.36 -10.79 7.40
CA TRP A 404 21.09 -9.81 8.47
C TRP A 404 21.55 -8.40 8.08
N SER A 405 20.83 -7.38 8.55
CA SER A 405 21.24 -6.00 8.34
C SER A 405 22.65 -5.73 8.87
N LYS A 406 23.39 -4.87 8.15
CA LYS A 406 24.81 -4.60 8.42
C LYS A 406 25.08 -4.18 9.87
N ASN A 407 24.24 -3.29 10.42
CA ASN A 407 24.33 -2.85 11.81
C ASN A 407 24.14 -4.00 12.81
N SER A 408 23.22 -4.94 12.54
CA SER A 408 23.04 -6.14 13.37
C SER A 408 24.29 -7.01 13.40
N LYS A 409 24.91 -7.25 12.23
CA LYS A 409 26.16 -8.00 12.13
C LYS A 409 27.28 -7.31 12.90
N THR A 410 27.42 -5.99 12.74
CA THR A 410 28.44 -5.20 13.46
C THR A 410 28.26 -5.26 14.98
N ILE A 411 27.04 -5.06 15.47
CA ILE A 411 26.75 -5.08 16.92
C ILE A 411 26.99 -6.48 17.48
N THR A 412 26.48 -7.53 16.82
CA THR A 412 26.63 -8.91 17.27
C THR A 412 28.11 -9.32 17.31
N ASN A 413 28.86 -9.04 16.25
CA ASN A 413 30.29 -9.36 16.19
C ASN A 413 31.10 -8.58 17.24
N SER A 414 30.70 -7.35 17.57
CA SER A 414 31.33 -6.60 18.67
C SER A 414 31.16 -7.30 20.01
N TRP A 415 29.97 -7.82 20.31
CA TRP A 415 29.71 -8.59 21.54
C TRP A 415 30.52 -9.89 21.56
N LEU A 416 30.50 -10.66 20.47
CA LEU A 416 31.20 -11.95 20.37
C LEU A 416 32.73 -11.81 20.40
N LYS A 417 33.26 -10.67 19.93
CA LYS A 417 34.70 -10.38 19.98
C LYS A 417 35.18 -10.00 21.37
N GLN A 418 34.33 -9.37 22.18
CA GLN A 418 34.65 -9.03 23.58
C GLN A 418 34.72 -10.27 24.48
N GLY A 419 34.05 -11.36 24.07
CA GLY A 419 33.79 -12.52 24.93
C GLY A 419 32.51 -12.31 25.72
N LEU A 420 31.72 -13.37 25.83
CA LEU A 420 30.48 -13.37 26.59
C LEU A 420 30.79 -13.72 28.04
N GLU A 421 30.13 -13.02 28.95
CA GLU A 421 30.20 -13.29 30.39
C GLU A 421 28.86 -13.82 30.88
N PRO A 422 28.84 -14.56 32.01
CA PRO A 422 27.60 -14.93 32.65
C PRO A 422 26.71 -13.71 32.94
N ARG A 423 25.42 -13.79 32.60
CA ARG A 423 24.46 -12.69 32.79
C ARG A 423 23.38 -13.06 33.79
N CYS A 424 23.09 -12.16 34.72
CA CYS A 424 22.09 -12.38 35.77
C CYS A 424 20.66 -12.40 35.18
N ILE A 425 19.96 -13.52 35.36
CA ILE A 425 18.61 -13.76 34.83
C ILE A 425 17.51 -13.73 35.92
N THR A 426 17.82 -13.29 37.13
CA THR A 426 16.85 -13.15 38.23
C THR A 426 16.88 -11.75 38.84
N ARG A 427 15.77 -11.29 39.40
CA ARG A 427 15.67 -10.00 40.11
C ARG A 427 14.82 -10.12 41.36
N ASP A 428 15.13 -9.25 42.32
CA ASP A 428 14.33 -9.01 43.53
C ASP A 428 13.17 -8.06 43.21
N LEU A 429 12.21 -8.54 42.44
CA LEU A 429 10.98 -7.82 42.09
C LEU A 429 9.77 -8.70 42.37
N ILE A 430 8.60 -8.08 42.50
CA ILE A 430 7.33 -8.78 42.69
C ILE A 430 6.65 -8.98 41.33
N TRP A 431 6.79 -8.01 40.43
CA TRP A 431 6.17 -8.01 39.11
C TRP A 431 7.07 -8.62 38.03
N GLY A 432 6.98 -9.94 37.88
CA GLY A 432 7.73 -10.72 36.90
C GLY A 432 7.30 -12.19 36.86
N THR A 433 7.86 -12.96 35.94
CA THR A 433 7.67 -14.42 35.89
C THR A 433 8.38 -15.07 37.10
N PRO A 434 7.71 -15.87 37.94
CA PRO A 434 8.35 -16.45 39.13
C PRO A 434 9.42 -17.48 38.78
N VAL A 435 10.51 -17.52 39.57
CA VAL A 435 11.58 -18.52 39.41
C VAL A 435 11.11 -19.89 39.92
N PRO A 436 11.24 -20.99 39.16
CA PRO A 436 10.70 -22.30 39.53
C PRO A 436 11.61 -23.08 40.50
N LEU A 437 12.21 -22.41 41.48
CA LEU A 437 13.09 -23.02 42.48
C LEU A 437 12.70 -22.52 43.88
N GLU A 438 12.53 -23.43 44.84
CA GLU A 438 12.08 -23.09 46.21
C GLU A 438 12.98 -22.04 46.89
N LYS A 439 14.30 -22.12 46.66
CA LYS A 439 15.29 -21.15 47.17
C LYS A 439 15.07 -19.72 46.63
N PHE A 440 14.41 -19.57 45.49
CA PHE A 440 14.22 -18.30 44.77
C PHE A 440 12.74 -17.91 44.64
N LYS A 441 11.85 -18.45 45.49
CA LYS A 441 10.40 -18.20 45.41
C LYS A 441 9.98 -16.73 45.51
N ASP A 442 10.78 -15.91 46.17
CA ASP A 442 10.54 -14.46 46.34
C ASP A 442 11.22 -13.63 45.24
N LYS A 443 11.69 -14.28 44.16
CA LYS A 443 12.35 -13.65 43.01
C LYS A 443 11.62 -13.97 41.72
N VAL A 444 11.86 -13.11 40.74
CA VAL A 444 11.33 -13.26 39.39
C VAL A 444 12.46 -13.37 38.37
N LEU A 445 12.16 -13.94 37.21
CA LEU A 445 13.03 -13.90 36.04
C LEU A 445 13.21 -12.45 35.61
N TYR A 446 14.44 -12.12 35.22
CA TYR A 446 14.77 -10.80 34.73
C TYR A 446 14.18 -10.60 33.33
N VAL A 447 13.53 -9.46 33.10
CA VAL A 447 12.85 -9.15 31.84
C VAL A 447 13.72 -9.32 30.59
N TRP A 448 15.03 -9.05 30.68
CA TRP A 448 15.93 -9.23 29.54
C TRP A 448 16.21 -10.70 29.17
N PHE A 449 15.86 -11.64 30.06
CA PHE A 449 15.87 -13.07 29.77
C PHE A 449 14.53 -13.53 29.18
N ASP A 450 13.39 -13.17 29.79
CA ASP A 450 12.09 -13.74 29.42
C ASP A 450 11.26 -12.90 28.43
N ALA A 451 11.59 -11.64 28.15
CA ALA A 451 10.86 -10.82 27.18
C ALA A 451 10.89 -11.41 25.76
N THR A 452 12.03 -11.99 25.34
CA THR A 452 12.15 -12.66 24.03
C THR A 452 11.40 -13.99 23.98
N ILE A 453 11.21 -14.65 25.12
CA ILE A 453 10.30 -15.81 25.27
C ILE A 453 8.84 -15.37 25.05
N GLY A 454 8.55 -14.08 25.28
CA GLY A 454 7.28 -13.44 24.96
C GLY A 454 6.77 -13.71 23.55
N TYR A 455 7.63 -13.78 22.52
CA TYR A 455 7.18 -14.10 21.16
C TYR A 455 6.56 -15.49 21.06
N VAL A 456 7.16 -16.45 21.76
CA VAL A 456 6.72 -17.84 21.81
C VAL A 456 5.40 -17.94 22.57
N SER A 457 5.33 -17.32 23.76
CA SER A 457 4.12 -17.36 24.59
C SER A 457 2.95 -16.60 23.99
N ILE A 458 3.20 -15.51 23.27
CA ILE A 458 2.17 -14.80 22.50
C ILE A 458 1.64 -15.69 21.37
N THR A 459 2.52 -16.42 20.67
CA THR A 459 2.10 -17.38 19.65
C THR A 459 1.31 -18.54 20.28
N ALA A 460 1.70 -19.02 21.47
CA ALA A 460 0.91 -20.00 22.21
C ALA A 460 -0.49 -19.48 22.56
N ASN A 461 -0.59 -18.22 22.98
CA ASN A 461 -1.87 -17.57 23.27
C ASN A 461 -2.76 -17.38 22.03
N TYR A 462 -2.19 -17.25 20.84
CA TYR A 462 -2.96 -17.24 19.58
C TYR A 462 -3.72 -18.56 19.34
N PHE A 463 -3.21 -19.69 19.85
CA PHE A 463 -3.84 -21.02 19.69
C PHE A 463 -4.64 -21.50 20.92
N LYS A 464 -4.64 -20.75 22.03
CA LYS A 464 -5.12 -21.22 23.36
C LYS A 464 -6.53 -21.79 23.38
N ASP A 465 -7.45 -21.26 22.56
CA ASP A 465 -8.87 -21.63 22.59
C ASP A 465 -9.14 -23.07 22.15
N ASN A 466 -8.13 -23.78 21.64
CA ASN A 466 -8.27 -25.16 21.15
C ASN A 466 -7.52 -26.20 21.96
N LYS A 467 -6.82 -25.78 23.02
CA LYS A 467 -5.97 -26.64 23.85
C LYS A 467 -4.96 -27.47 23.02
N THR A 468 -4.54 -26.94 21.87
CA THR A 468 -3.53 -27.55 20.99
C THR A 468 -2.17 -26.90 21.23
N GLU A 469 -1.09 -27.66 21.09
CA GLU A 469 0.27 -27.13 21.11
C GLU A 469 0.74 -26.66 19.72
N ASP A 470 -0.19 -26.16 18.91
CA ASP A 470 0.06 -25.80 17.51
C ASP A 470 1.12 -24.70 17.34
N TRP A 471 1.36 -23.88 18.36
CA TRP A 471 2.46 -22.91 18.38
C TRP A 471 3.83 -23.57 18.20
N LYS A 472 4.00 -24.83 18.62
CA LYS A 472 5.23 -25.60 18.41
C LYS A 472 5.50 -25.85 16.93
N LYS A 473 4.48 -25.91 16.08
CA LYS A 473 4.68 -26.03 14.62
C LYS A 473 5.39 -24.82 14.03
N TRP A 474 5.27 -23.65 14.65
CA TRP A 474 5.99 -22.44 14.27
C TRP A 474 7.36 -22.32 14.96
N TRP A 475 7.42 -22.59 16.27
CA TRP A 475 8.62 -22.33 17.08
C TRP A 475 9.54 -23.53 17.29
N ARG A 476 9.14 -24.74 16.88
CA ARG A 476 9.95 -25.97 16.96
C ARG A 476 10.02 -26.71 15.61
N ASN A 477 10.21 -25.95 14.54
CA ASN A 477 10.21 -26.44 13.16
C ASN A 477 11.17 -25.64 12.25
N PRO A 478 12.47 -25.55 12.63
CA PRO A 478 13.45 -24.73 11.93
C PRO A 478 13.69 -25.14 10.47
N GLU A 479 13.30 -26.34 10.07
CA GLU A 479 13.49 -26.86 8.71
C GLU A 479 12.44 -26.29 7.73
N ASN A 480 11.29 -25.83 8.24
CA ASN A 480 10.17 -25.37 7.41
C ASN A 480 9.74 -23.93 7.69
N VAL A 481 10.29 -23.27 8.71
CA VAL A 481 9.89 -21.93 9.15
C VAL A 481 11.09 -20.98 9.15
N ASP A 482 10.97 -19.88 8.42
CA ASP A 482 11.92 -18.78 8.48
C ASP A 482 11.40 -17.69 9.43
N LEU A 483 12.14 -17.41 10.51
CA LEU A 483 11.82 -16.35 11.48
C LEU A 483 12.45 -15.01 11.07
N TYR A 484 11.60 -14.02 10.80
CA TYR A 484 11.96 -12.64 10.51
C TYR A 484 11.68 -11.75 11.73
N GLN A 485 12.69 -11.04 12.22
CA GLN A 485 12.54 -10.15 13.38
C GLN A 485 12.89 -8.70 13.03
N PHE A 486 12.05 -7.78 13.49
CA PHE A 486 12.14 -6.34 13.21
C PHE A 486 12.29 -5.53 14.50
N MET A 487 13.37 -4.76 14.61
CA MET A 487 13.68 -4.01 15.85
C MET A 487 14.59 -2.80 15.63
N GLY A 488 14.66 -1.92 16.63
CA GLY A 488 15.73 -0.94 16.73
C GLY A 488 17.04 -1.56 17.23
N LYS A 489 18.18 -0.91 16.94
CA LYS A 489 19.53 -1.42 17.24
C LYS A 489 19.81 -1.83 18.68
N ASP A 490 19.14 -1.21 19.65
CA ASP A 490 19.35 -1.51 21.08
C ASP A 490 18.89 -2.93 21.46
N ASN A 491 17.98 -3.52 20.68
CA ASN A 491 17.44 -4.86 20.94
C ASN A 491 18.29 -5.98 20.32
N VAL A 492 19.27 -5.67 19.47
CA VAL A 492 20.05 -6.67 18.72
C VAL A 492 20.67 -7.73 19.64
N PRO A 493 21.39 -7.39 20.74
CA PRO A 493 22.06 -8.41 21.56
C PRO A 493 21.10 -9.43 22.17
N PHE A 494 19.85 -9.06 22.43
CA PHE A 494 18.86 -9.97 23.01
C PHE A 494 18.38 -11.02 22.01
N HIS A 495 18.41 -10.69 20.73
CA HIS A 495 17.91 -11.53 19.65
C HIS A 495 19.01 -12.29 18.92
N THR A 496 20.27 -11.86 19.05
CA THR A 496 21.43 -12.53 18.43
C THR A 496 22.35 -13.22 19.45
N VAL A 497 22.22 -12.91 20.74
CA VAL A 497 23.02 -13.52 21.81
C VAL A 497 22.13 -14.19 22.85
N VAL A 498 21.36 -13.41 23.63
CA VAL A 498 20.70 -13.94 24.84
C VAL A 498 19.65 -15.01 24.51
N PHE A 499 18.71 -14.71 23.62
CA PHE A 499 17.64 -15.64 23.28
C PHE A 499 18.14 -16.88 22.50
N PRO A 500 18.98 -16.74 21.46
CA PRO A 500 19.54 -17.92 20.78
C PRO A 500 20.40 -18.77 21.69
N ALA A 501 21.23 -18.19 22.57
CA ALA A 501 22.00 -18.96 23.56
C ALA A 501 21.07 -19.73 24.51
N SER A 502 19.99 -19.11 24.97
CA SER A 502 18.97 -19.78 25.78
C SER A 502 18.34 -20.95 25.02
N GLN A 503 17.96 -20.75 23.76
CA GLN A 503 17.40 -21.80 22.90
C GLN A 503 18.40 -22.95 22.66
N ILE A 504 19.66 -22.64 22.37
CA ILE A 504 20.74 -23.63 22.18
C ILE A 504 20.95 -24.43 23.48
N GLY A 505 21.01 -23.75 24.63
CA GLY A 505 21.24 -24.37 25.92
C GLY A 505 20.12 -25.32 26.36
N THR A 506 18.88 -25.14 25.87
CA THR A 506 17.80 -26.11 26.12
C THR A 506 17.97 -27.44 25.38
N LYS A 507 18.78 -27.48 24.30
CA LYS A 507 18.95 -28.62 23.39
C LYS A 507 17.66 -29.07 22.68
N ASP A 508 16.61 -28.25 22.70
CA ASP A 508 15.38 -28.45 21.92
C ASP A 508 15.54 -27.96 20.47
N ASN A 509 14.72 -28.53 19.56
CA ASN A 509 14.72 -28.16 18.14
C ASN A 509 13.99 -26.83 17.85
N TRP A 510 14.46 -25.72 18.41
CA TRP A 510 13.85 -24.40 18.24
C TRP A 510 14.05 -23.83 16.83
N THR A 511 12.99 -23.23 16.28
CA THR A 511 13.06 -22.22 15.23
C THR A 511 13.80 -21.00 15.76
N LYS A 512 14.96 -20.70 15.18
CA LYS A 512 15.82 -19.57 15.54
C LYS A 512 15.71 -18.46 14.50
N LEU A 513 16.25 -17.29 14.83
CA LEU A 513 16.30 -16.12 13.95
C LEU A 513 16.88 -16.50 12.58
N HIS A 514 16.08 -16.32 11.52
CA HIS A 514 16.52 -16.42 10.14
C HIS A 514 17.02 -15.04 9.68
N HIS A 515 16.13 -14.06 9.55
CA HIS A 515 16.47 -12.70 9.10
C HIS A 515 16.25 -11.67 10.21
N LEU A 516 17.28 -10.86 10.47
CA LEU A 516 17.21 -9.72 11.38
C LEU A 516 17.24 -8.41 10.62
N ASN A 517 16.16 -7.64 10.75
CA ASN A 517 16.05 -6.32 10.16
C ASN A 517 16.09 -5.24 11.26
N THR A 518 17.21 -4.53 11.33
CA THR A 518 17.49 -3.55 12.38
C THR A 518 17.55 -2.13 11.82
N THR A 519 16.82 -1.22 12.46
CA THR A 519 16.87 0.21 12.12
C THR A 519 17.79 1.01 13.04
N GLU A 520 18.33 2.09 12.49
CA GLU A 520 18.89 3.20 13.25
C GLU A 520 17.76 4.08 13.84
N TYR A 521 18.07 5.24 14.43
CA TYR A 521 17.04 6.06 15.06
C TYR A 521 16.33 6.99 14.06
N LEU A 522 15.02 7.14 14.25
CA LEU A 522 14.28 8.28 13.72
C LEU A 522 14.35 9.41 14.76
N GLN A 523 14.95 10.52 14.35
CA GLN A 523 14.98 11.78 15.08
C GLN A 523 13.77 12.65 14.68
N TYR A 524 13.50 13.70 15.44
CA TYR A 524 12.37 14.61 15.22
C TYR A 524 12.87 16.04 15.00
N GLU A 525 12.63 16.57 13.81
CA GLU A 525 13.17 17.84 13.32
C GLU A 525 14.70 17.89 13.57
N ASN A 526 15.18 18.85 14.38
CA ASN A 526 16.61 19.02 14.67
C ASN A 526 17.08 18.30 15.94
N GLY A 527 16.31 17.34 16.49
CA GLY A 527 16.65 16.69 17.76
C GLY A 527 15.97 15.36 18.02
N LYS A 528 16.01 14.90 19.28
CA LYS A 528 15.42 13.62 19.69
C LYS A 528 13.99 13.78 20.21
N PHE A 529 13.16 12.76 19.99
CA PHE A 529 11.89 12.61 20.71
C PHE A 529 12.12 12.72 22.23
N SER A 530 11.26 13.46 22.92
CA SER A 530 11.37 13.64 24.37
C SER A 530 9.99 13.78 25.02
N LYS A 531 9.56 12.73 25.71
CA LYS A 531 8.29 12.73 26.44
C LYS A 531 8.26 13.77 27.57
N SER A 532 9.35 13.89 28.34
CA SER A 532 9.44 14.84 29.46
C SER A 532 9.39 16.31 29.01
N ARG A 533 9.89 16.61 27.80
CA ARG A 533 9.86 17.96 27.22
C ARG A 533 8.68 18.19 26.27
N GLY A 534 7.84 17.18 26.02
CA GLY A 534 6.74 17.25 25.06
C GLY A 534 7.19 17.44 23.61
N VAL A 535 8.39 16.96 23.25
CA VAL A 535 8.97 17.11 21.90
C VAL A 535 8.71 15.86 21.07
N GLY A 536 8.08 16.04 19.92
CA GLY A 536 7.78 15.00 18.95
C GLY A 536 6.35 14.51 18.95
N VAL A 537 5.98 13.80 17.88
CA VAL A 537 4.65 13.20 17.71
C VAL A 537 4.61 11.82 18.34
N PHE A 538 3.63 11.60 19.21
CA PHE A 538 3.32 10.30 19.78
C PHE A 538 2.15 9.64 19.03
N GLY A 539 2.06 8.32 19.09
CA GLY A 539 1.11 7.56 18.27
C GLY A 539 -0.36 7.95 18.47
N ASN A 540 -0.73 8.38 19.68
CA ASN A 540 -2.06 8.91 19.97
C ASN A 540 -2.28 10.31 19.36
N ASN A 541 -1.25 11.14 19.27
CA ASN A 541 -1.34 12.49 18.71
C ASN A 541 -1.40 12.50 17.18
N ALA A 542 -0.80 11.51 16.52
CA ALA A 542 -0.84 11.41 15.05
C ALA A 542 -2.29 11.41 14.52
N LYS A 543 -3.20 10.73 15.22
CA LYS A 543 -4.64 10.70 14.93
C LYS A 543 -5.32 12.07 15.05
N GLU A 544 -4.88 12.91 15.97
CA GLU A 544 -5.47 14.23 16.24
C GLU A 544 -5.23 15.22 15.09
N THR A 545 -4.26 14.94 14.21
CA THR A 545 -3.99 15.76 13.02
C THR A 545 -5.06 15.66 11.93
N ASN A 546 -5.98 14.69 12.02
CA ASN A 546 -6.97 14.36 10.99
C ASN A 546 -6.37 14.04 9.60
N ILE A 547 -5.09 13.68 9.57
CA ILE A 547 -4.42 13.16 8.38
C ILE A 547 -4.56 11.64 8.34
N SER A 548 -4.85 11.08 7.16
CA SER A 548 -5.01 9.63 6.97
C SER A 548 -3.76 8.87 7.44
N PRO A 549 -3.93 7.70 8.08
CA PRO A 549 -2.81 6.85 8.45
C PRO A 549 -1.97 6.42 7.24
N SER A 550 -2.53 6.33 6.04
CA SER A 550 -1.76 6.05 4.81
C SER A 550 -0.67 7.08 4.55
N VAL A 551 -0.93 8.36 4.82
CA VAL A 551 0.07 9.43 4.63
C VAL A 551 1.19 9.32 5.66
N TRP A 552 0.84 9.00 6.91
CA TRP A 552 1.81 8.74 7.98
C TRP A 552 2.70 7.54 7.68
N ARG A 553 2.09 6.42 7.29
CA ARG A 553 2.82 5.20 6.92
C ARG A 553 3.74 5.44 5.73
N TYR A 554 3.24 6.11 4.68
CA TYR A 554 4.03 6.48 3.52
C TYR A 554 5.26 7.30 3.88
N TYR A 555 5.06 8.39 4.63
CA TYR A 555 6.16 9.27 4.98
C TYR A 555 7.20 8.54 5.82
N LEU A 556 6.78 7.85 6.88
CA LEU A 556 7.68 7.09 7.76
C LEU A 556 8.45 6.01 7.01
N ALA A 557 7.82 5.29 6.08
CA ALA A 557 8.51 4.33 5.23
C ALA A 557 9.51 5.00 4.28
N SER A 558 9.19 6.19 3.76
CA SER A 558 10.09 6.95 2.86
C SER A 558 11.33 7.49 3.56
N VAL A 559 11.25 7.76 4.87
CA VAL A 559 12.37 8.22 5.71
C VAL A 559 12.87 7.14 6.66
N ARG A 560 12.55 5.87 6.39
CA ARG A 560 12.93 4.75 7.25
C ARG A 560 14.45 4.73 7.51
N PRO A 561 14.92 4.72 8.78
CA PRO A 561 16.35 4.73 9.12
C PRO A 561 17.02 3.36 8.94
N GLU A 562 17.29 2.97 7.69
CA GLU A 562 17.85 1.63 7.39
C GLU A 562 19.37 1.56 7.62
N SER A 563 20.12 2.54 7.13
CA SER A 563 21.59 2.55 7.15
C SER A 563 22.21 3.59 8.09
N SER A 564 21.45 4.62 8.43
CA SER A 564 21.86 5.75 9.26
C SER A 564 20.61 6.35 9.92
N ASP A 565 20.82 7.16 10.95
CA ASP A 565 19.74 7.95 11.53
C ASP A 565 19.04 8.79 10.45
N SER A 566 17.74 9.01 10.63
CA SER A 566 16.87 9.81 9.77
C SER A 566 16.12 10.84 10.63
N HIS A 567 15.50 11.84 10.00
CA HIS A 567 14.77 12.89 10.71
C HIS A 567 13.35 13.00 10.17
N PHE A 568 12.38 13.08 11.07
CA PHE A 568 11.02 13.50 10.73
C PHE A 568 10.98 15.02 10.53
N SER A 569 10.43 15.49 9.41
CA SER A 569 10.25 16.91 9.10
C SER A 569 8.81 17.19 8.66
N TRP A 570 8.15 18.16 9.29
CA TRP A 570 6.80 18.56 8.88
C TRP A 570 6.76 19.15 7.46
N THR A 571 7.81 19.88 7.07
CA THR A 571 7.92 20.43 5.71
C THR A 571 7.98 19.30 4.68
N GLU A 572 8.78 18.27 4.92
CA GLU A 572 8.86 17.14 4.01
C GLU A 572 7.59 16.30 4.04
N PHE A 573 6.96 16.12 5.21
CA PHE A 573 5.69 15.41 5.34
C PHE A 573 4.61 16.01 4.44
N VAL A 574 4.42 17.34 4.51
CA VAL A 574 3.47 18.08 3.66
C VAL A 574 3.89 18.03 2.19
N THR A 575 5.19 18.21 1.91
CA THR A 575 5.72 18.17 0.54
C THR A 575 5.44 16.83 -0.11
N LYS A 576 5.82 15.72 0.53
CA LYS A 576 5.63 14.36 0.02
C LYS A 576 4.15 14.01 -0.16
N ASN A 577 3.26 14.45 0.74
CA ASN A 577 1.83 14.31 0.50
C ASN A 577 1.38 15.06 -0.77
N ASN A 578 1.77 16.32 -0.91
CA ASN A 578 1.27 17.17 -1.99
C ASN A 578 1.89 16.82 -3.36
N SER A 579 3.16 16.45 -3.42
CA SER A 579 3.89 16.19 -4.67
C SER A 579 3.90 14.71 -5.07
N GLU A 580 4.10 13.79 -4.14
CA GLU A 580 4.24 12.35 -4.44
C GLU A 580 2.90 11.62 -4.32
N LEU A 581 2.15 11.83 -3.25
CA LEU A 581 0.86 11.16 -3.08
C LEU A 581 -0.23 11.81 -3.94
N LEU A 582 -0.47 13.12 -3.80
CA LEU A 582 -1.54 13.81 -4.51
C LEU A 582 -1.22 14.02 -6.00
N ALA A 583 -0.07 14.63 -6.33
CA ALA A 583 0.25 15.03 -7.69
C ALA A 583 0.82 13.90 -8.58
N ASN A 584 1.28 12.78 -8.00
CA ASN A 584 1.69 11.59 -8.76
C ASN A 584 0.66 10.45 -8.63
N LEU A 585 0.61 9.72 -7.52
CA LEU A 585 -0.25 8.54 -7.38
C LEU A 585 -1.74 8.87 -7.52
N GLY A 586 -2.22 9.83 -6.75
CA GLY A 586 -3.59 10.32 -6.81
C GLY A 586 -3.95 10.86 -8.19
N ASN A 587 -3.05 11.58 -8.84
CA ASN A 587 -3.25 12.11 -10.20
C ASN A 587 -3.36 10.99 -11.24
N PHE A 588 -2.48 9.98 -11.19
CA PHE A 588 -2.51 8.86 -12.13
C PHE A 588 -3.85 8.13 -12.08
N VAL A 589 -4.30 7.77 -10.86
CA VAL A 589 -5.57 7.08 -10.66
C VAL A 589 -6.74 7.96 -11.09
N ASN A 590 -6.80 9.21 -10.63
CA ASN A 590 -7.93 10.10 -10.91
C ASN A 590 -8.09 10.42 -12.39
N ARG A 591 -7.00 10.65 -13.13
CA ARG A 591 -7.06 10.99 -14.55
C ARG A 591 -7.70 9.88 -15.35
N LEU A 592 -7.28 8.64 -15.13
CA LEU A 592 -7.78 7.49 -15.89
C LEU A 592 -9.22 7.14 -15.50
N VAL A 593 -9.53 7.15 -14.21
CA VAL A 593 -10.87 6.83 -13.68
C VAL A 593 -11.90 7.86 -14.14
N LYS A 594 -11.58 9.17 -14.08
CA LYS A 594 -12.48 10.21 -14.60
C LYS A 594 -12.70 10.05 -16.10
N PHE A 595 -11.65 9.68 -16.85
CA PHE A 595 -11.76 9.50 -18.30
C PHE A 595 -12.61 8.28 -18.66
N VAL A 596 -12.41 7.12 -18.02
CA VAL A 596 -13.22 5.92 -18.29
C VAL A 596 -14.68 6.15 -17.94
N ILE A 597 -14.99 6.83 -16.84
CA ILE A 597 -16.37 7.16 -16.47
C ILE A 597 -17.00 8.09 -17.51
N ALA A 598 -16.31 9.17 -17.89
CA ALA A 598 -16.86 10.16 -18.81
C ALA A 598 -17.02 9.63 -20.25
N LYS A 599 -16.04 8.86 -20.74
CA LYS A 599 -15.94 8.45 -22.15
C LYS A 599 -16.42 7.04 -22.42
N TYR A 600 -16.21 6.12 -21.49
CA TYR A 600 -16.54 4.70 -21.63
C TYR A 600 -17.64 4.24 -20.68
N ASN A 601 -18.33 5.17 -20.01
CA ASN A 601 -19.38 4.86 -19.03
C ASN A 601 -18.88 3.99 -17.86
N GLY A 602 -17.59 4.05 -17.53
CA GLY A 602 -16.99 3.23 -16.48
C GLY A 602 -16.79 1.76 -16.87
N VAL A 603 -16.90 1.42 -18.16
CA VAL A 603 -16.70 0.05 -18.66
C VAL A 603 -15.31 -0.04 -19.30
N VAL A 604 -14.54 -1.08 -18.94
CA VAL A 604 -13.29 -1.42 -19.62
C VAL A 604 -13.63 -1.78 -21.07
N PRO A 605 -13.10 -1.06 -22.09
CA PRO A 605 -13.42 -1.34 -23.48
C PRO A 605 -12.83 -2.68 -23.95
N GLU A 606 -13.24 -3.16 -25.12
CA GLU A 606 -12.47 -4.17 -25.85
C GLU A 606 -11.14 -3.54 -26.28
N PHE A 607 -10.03 -4.22 -26.06
CA PHE A 607 -8.72 -3.64 -26.33
C PHE A 607 -7.66 -4.65 -26.75
N ASP A 608 -6.77 -4.24 -27.66
CA ASP A 608 -5.53 -4.96 -28.00
C ASP A 608 -4.34 -4.05 -27.66
N PRO A 609 -3.47 -4.44 -26.70
CA PRO A 609 -2.28 -3.67 -26.35
C PRO A 609 -1.35 -3.35 -27.53
N LYS A 610 -1.37 -4.14 -28.61
CA LYS A 610 -0.58 -3.90 -29.82
C LYS A 610 -0.91 -2.58 -30.52
N ASN A 611 -2.09 -1.99 -30.25
CA ASN A 611 -2.48 -0.68 -30.80
C ASN A 611 -1.76 0.49 -30.10
N ILE A 612 -1.02 0.23 -29.02
CA ILE A 612 -0.12 1.21 -28.40
C ILE A 612 1.26 1.10 -29.07
N PRO A 613 1.78 2.19 -29.65
CA PRO A 613 3.17 2.21 -30.13
C PRO A 613 4.14 1.84 -29.00
N ASP A 614 5.10 0.97 -29.30
CA ASP A 614 6.12 0.50 -28.36
C ASP A 614 5.60 -0.20 -27.09
N TYR A 615 4.40 -0.80 -27.13
CA TYR A 615 3.85 -1.54 -25.99
C TYR A 615 4.81 -2.57 -25.40
N ASN A 616 5.54 -3.32 -26.23
CA ASN A 616 6.50 -4.33 -25.75
C ASN A 616 7.63 -3.71 -24.92
N LYS A 617 8.10 -2.51 -25.30
CA LYS A 617 9.11 -1.77 -24.54
C LYS A 617 8.55 -1.32 -23.20
N PHE A 618 7.37 -0.71 -23.20
CA PHE A 618 6.65 -0.31 -21.99
C PHE A 618 6.45 -1.51 -21.04
N ASN A 619 5.94 -2.63 -21.56
CA ASN A 619 5.74 -3.84 -20.78
C ASN A 619 7.05 -4.38 -20.19
N THR A 620 8.14 -4.34 -20.95
CA THR A 620 9.46 -4.74 -20.46
C THR A 620 9.96 -3.83 -19.34
N GLU A 621 9.82 -2.52 -19.48
CA GLU A 621 10.19 -1.53 -18.45
C GLU A 621 9.40 -1.74 -17.14
N ILE A 622 8.08 -1.94 -17.23
CA ILE A 622 7.25 -2.21 -16.05
C ILE A 622 7.65 -3.52 -15.37
N ASN A 623 7.90 -4.58 -16.15
CA ASN A 623 8.33 -5.87 -15.60
C ASN A 623 9.72 -5.77 -14.93
N GLN A 624 10.64 -4.96 -15.46
CA GLN A 624 11.93 -4.71 -14.82
C GLN A 624 11.77 -3.95 -13.49
N LEU A 625 10.93 -2.91 -13.46
CA LEU A 625 10.63 -2.19 -12.22
C LEU A 625 9.96 -3.11 -11.18
N LEU A 626 9.03 -3.96 -11.61
CA LEU A 626 8.36 -4.92 -10.73
C LEU A 626 9.32 -5.97 -10.18
N ALA A 627 10.20 -6.52 -11.03
CA ALA A 627 11.24 -7.45 -10.59
C ALA A 627 12.17 -6.79 -9.56
N ASN A 628 12.60 -5.56 -9.80
CA ASN A 628 13.44 -4.80 -8.86
C ASN A 628 12.70 -4.50 -7.54
N TYR A 629 11.39 -4.21 -7.60
CA TYR A 629 10.56 -4.05 -6.41
C TYR A 629 10.54 -5.35 -5.59
N ILE A 630 10.26 -6.48 -6.24
CA ILE A 630 10.21 -7.80 -5.61
C ILE A 630 11.56 -8.13 -4.96
N GLU A 631 12.66 -7.97 -5.69
CA GLU A 631 14.01 -8.22 -5.18
C GLU A 631 14.30 -7.41 -3.90
N ASN A 632 13.98 -6.12 -3.91
CA ASN A 632 14.19 -5.26 -2.75
C ASN A 632 13.28 -5.62 -1.58
N MET A 633 12.03 -5.99 -1.84
CA MET A 633 11.10 -6.38 -0.79
C MET A 633 11.44 -7.76 -0.19
N GLU A 634 11.91 -8.71 -0.99
CA GLU A 634 12.46 -10.00 -0.52
C GLU A 634 13.67 -9.80 0.40
N ALA A 635 14.56 -8.87 0.02
CA ALA A 635 15.72 -8.48 0.81
C ALA A 635 15.38 -7.53 1.98
N VAL A 636 14.09 -7.18 2.16
CA VAL A 636 13.61 -6.30 3.22
C VAL A 636 14.22 -4.88 3.16
N ASN A 637 14.54 -4.41 1.96
CA ASN A 637 14.94 -3.02 1.64
C ASN A 637 13.68 -2.16 1.43
N LEU A 638 12.93 -1.94 2.52
CA LEU A 638 11.57 -1.38 2.48
C LEU A 638 11.52 0.03 1.89
N ARG A 639 12.49 0.90 2.22
CA ARG A 639 12.55 2.26 1.68
C ARG A 639 12.71 2.23 0.16
N ARG A 640 13.63 1.39 -0.33
CA ARG A 640 13.89 1.23 -1.77
C ARG A 640 12.68 0.62 -2.49
N GLY A 641 12.02 -0.36 -1.87
CA GLY A 641 10.76 -0.91 -2.39
C GLY A 641 9.70 0.17 -2.61
N LEU A 642 9.51 1.08 -1.64
CA LEU A 642 8.56 2.19 -1.78
C LEU A 642 8.92 3.14 -2.93
N GLU A 643 10.19 3.52 -3.06
CA GLU A 643 10.67 4.38 -4.15
C GLU A 643 10.36 3.78 -5.53
N ILE A 644 10.59 2.47 -5.69
CA ILE A 644 10.31 1.75 -6.95
C ILE A 644 8.81 1.67 -7.20
N ALA A 645 8.00 1.40 -6.18
CA ALA A 645 6.54 1.40 -6.31
C ALA A 645 6.00 2.76 -6.79
N MET A 646 6.50 3.85 -6.22
CA MET A 646 6.14 5.21 -6.66
C MET A 646 6.67 5.54 -8.05
N SER A 647 7.81 4.96 -8.45
CA SER A 647 8.34 5.08 -9.81
C SER A 647 7.44 4.39 -10.84
N ILE A 648 6.81 3.25 -10.50
CA ILE A 648 5.81 2.60 -11.37
C ILE A 648 4.57 3.50 -11.54
N SER A 649 4.11 4.17 -10.48
CA SER A 649 3.05 5.20 -10.59
C SER A 649 3.47 6.36 -11.49
N SER A 650 4.69 6.89 -11.32
CA SER A 650 5.24 7.95 -12.18
C SER A 650 5.28 7.53 -13.64
N ARG A 651 5.70 6.28 -13.91
CA ARG A 651 5.69 5.71 -15.26
C ARG A 651 4.28 5.60 -15.83
N GLY A 652 3.27 5.36 -14.99
CA GLY A 652 1.85 5.42 -15.35
C GLY A 652 1.41 6.82 -15.79
N ASN A 653 1.75 7.87 -15.04
CA ASN A 653 1.52 9.25 -15.46
C ASN A 653 2.18 9.57 -16.82
N GLN A 654 3.44 9.16 -16.98
CA GLN A 654 4.18 9.33 -18.23
C GLN A 654 3.52 8.56 -19.38
N PHE A 655 3.05 7.33 -19.15
CA PHE A 655 2.34 6.53 -20.14
C PHE A 655 1.07 7.23 -20.67
N LEU A 656 0.31 7.88 -19.79
CA LEU A 656 -0.86 8.68 -20.22
C LEU A 656 -0.46 9.92 -21.03
N GLN A 657 0.68 10.52 -20.71
CA GLN A 657 1.21 11.69 -21.42
C GLN A 657 1.80 11.33 -22.80
N ASP A 658 2.61 10.27 -22.87
CA ASP A 658 3.22 9.74 -24.11
C ASP A 658 2.13 9.42 -25.15
N ASN A 659 1.01 8.88 -24.67
CA ASN A 659 -0.12 8.52 -25.51
C ASN A 659 -1.11 9.67 -25.75
N LYS A 660 -0.92 10.82 -25.09
CA LYS A 660 -1.82 11.99 -25.15
C LYS A 660 -3.28 11.59 -24.88
N LEU A 661 -3.54 10.97 -23.72
CA LEU A 661 -4.91 10.59 -23.35
C LEU A 661 -5.80 11.83 -23.17
N ASP A 662 -6.57 12.15 -24.20
CA ASP A 662 -7.51 13.26 -24.26
C ASP A 662 -8.69 12.94 -25.20
N ASN A 663 -9.58 13.93 -25.41
CA ASN A 663 -10.72 13.81 -26.32
C ASN A 663 -10.30 13.55 -27.78
N ASN A 664 -9.14 14.04 -28.20
CA ASN A 664 -8.64 13.87 -29.56
C ASN A 664 -8.25 12.40 -29.79
N LEU A 665 -7.50 11.79 -28.86
CA LEU A 665 -7.18 10.36 -28.92
C LEU A 665 -8.44 9.49 -28.95
N TYR A 666 -9.41 9.76 -28.06
CA TYR A 666 -10.67 9.01 -27.99
C TYR A 666 -11.46 9.02 -29.30
N THR A 667 -11.42 10.15 -30.00
CA THR A 667 -12.26 10.41 -31.18
C THR A 667 -11.58 9.97 -32.47
N ASN A 668 -10.29 10.27 -32.62
CA ASN A 668 -9.57 10.11 -33.88
C ASN A 668 -8.75 8.82 -33.95
N LEU A 669 -8.40 8.20 -32.82
CA LEU A 669 -7.63 6.96 -32.74
C LEU A 669 -8.25 5.99 -31.71
N PRO A 670 -9.50 5.51 -31.95
CA PRO A 670 -10.28 4.75 -30.97
C PRO A 670 -9.56 3.48 -30.49
N ASP A 671 -9.02 2.67 -31.40
CA ASP A 671 -8.34 1.41 -31.04
C ASP A 671 -7.13 1.62 -30.13
N LYS A 672 -6.40 2.72 -30.35
CA LYS A 672 -5.29 3.13 -29.48
C LYS A 672 -5.82 3.65 -28.14
N SER A 673 -6.90 4.44 -28.14
CA SER A 673 -7.52 4.93 -26.91
C SER A 673 -7.98 3.77 -26.03
N ASP A 674 -8.60 2.76 -26.62
CA ASP A 674 -9.13 1.58 -25.93
C ASP A 674 -8.00 0.76 -25.31
N ALA A 675 -6.92 0.56 -26.06
CA ALA A 675 -5.68 -0.06 -25.58
C ALA A 675 -5.06 0.72 -24.40
N VAL A 676 -4.93 2.04 -24.51
CA VAL A 676 -4.39 2.89 -23.44
C VAL A 676 -5.26 2.79 -22.18
N MET A 677 -6.59 2.74 -22.34
CA MET A 677 -7.52 2.57 -21.24
C MET A 677 -7.38 1.22 -20.54
N GLY A 678 -7.42 0.12 -21.31
CA GLY A 678 -7.30 -1.23 -20.77
C GLY A 678 -5.97 -1.48 -20.06
N VAL A 679 -4.86 -1.07 -20.68
CA VAL A 679 -3.51 -1.19 -20.08
C VAL A 679 -3.36 -0.28 -18.87
N GLY A 680 -3.81 0.97 -18.94
CA GLY A 680 -3.69 1.91 -17.83
C GLY A 680 -4.47 1.48 -16.58
N LEU A 681 -5.69 0.94 -16.74
CA LEU A 681 -6.51 0.49 -15.61
C LEU A 681 -5.87 -0.74 -14.94
N ASN A 682 -5.30 -1.64 -15.73
CA ASN A 682 -4.52 -2.76 -15.21
C ASN A 682 -3.24 -2.29 -14.51
N LEU A 683 -2.59 -1.23 -15.00
CA LEU A 683 -1.44 -0.65 -14.29
C LEU A 683 -1.83 -0.04 -12.94
N ILE A 684 -2.98 0.65 -12.85
CA ILE A 684 -3.53 1.09 -11.54
C ILE A 684 -3.75 -0.10 -10.62
N TYR A 685 -4.25 -1.22 -11.16
CA TYR A 685 -4.49 -2.42 -10.37
C TYR A 685 -3.19 -3.05 -9.84
N LEU A 686 -2.14 -3.12 -10.67
CA LEU A 686 -0.79 -3.48 -10.23
C LEU A 686 -0.27 -2.51 -9.15
N VAL A 687 -0.40 -1.20 -9.37
CA VAL A 687 0.01 -0.18 -8.38
C VAL A 687 -0.69 -0.43 -7.04
N SER A 688 -1.98 -0.78 -7.05
CA SER A 688 -2.73 -1.10 -5.82
C SER A 688 -2.12 -2.27 -5.04
N ALA A 689 -1.57 -3.28 -5.72
CA ALA A 689 -0.93 -4.43 -5.09
C ALA A 689 0.42 -4.06 -4.46
N ILE A 690 1.28 -3.33 -5.19
CA ILE A 690 2.64 -3.00 -4.72
C ILE A 690 2.67 -1.88 -3.67
N ILE A 691 1.65 -1.01 -3.61
CA ILE A 691 1.53 -0.03 -2.52
C ILE A 691 0.84 -0.62 -1.29
N SER A 692 0.14 -1.75 -1.40
CA SER A 692 -0.61 -2.36 -0.30
C SER A 692 0.20 -2.61 0.97
N PRO A 693 1.47 -3.06 0.89
CA PRO A 693 2.34 -3.13 2.06
C PRO A 693 2.49 -1.81 2.83
N PHE A 694 2.51 -0.69 2.10
CA PHE A 694 2.80 0.63 2.64
C PHE A 694 1.54 1.41 3.01
N MET A 695 0.50 1.34 2.18
CA MET A 695 -0.73 2.14 2.30
C MET A 695 -1.99 1.26 2.09
N PRO A 696 -2.31 0.36 3.03
CA PRO A 696 -3.43 -0.58 2.93
C PRO A 696 -4.81 0.08 2.72
N GLU A 697 -5.10 1.17 3.42
CA GLU A 697 -6.33 1.96 3.19
C GLU A 697 -6.39 2.50 1.75
N CYS A 698 -5.27 3.01 1.21
CA CYS A 698 -5.21 3.49 -0.18
C CYS A 698 -5.45 2.34 -1.18
N THR A 699 -4.90 1.15 -0.96
CA THR A 699 -5.21 -0.04 -1.77
C THR A 699 -6.69 -0.38 -1.74
N THR A 700 -7.32 -0.33 -0.57
CA THR A 700 -8.76 -0.58 -0.42
C THR A 700 -9.57 0.41 -1.25
N GLN A 701 -9.21 1.69 -1.19
CA GLN A 701 -9.83 2.74 -2.00
C GLN A 701 -9.65 2.49 -3.50
N ILE A 702 -8.44 2.12 -3.96
CA ILE A 702 -8.22 1.82 -5.38
C ILE A 702 -9.04 0.60 -5.81
N CYS A 703 -9.09 -0.46 -5.00
CA CYS A 703 -9.90 -1.65 -5.28
C CYS A 703 -11.40 -1.31 -5.38
N GLN A 704 -11.92 -0.43 -4.53
CA GLN A 704 -13.31 0.05 -4.61
C GLN A 704 -13.57 0.87 -5.88
N VAL A 705 -12.63 1.75 -6.25
CA VAL A 705 -12.72 2.53 -7.52
C VAL A 705 -12.69 1.61 -8.72
N LEU A 706 -11.83 0.60 -8.71
CA LEU A 706 -11.74 -0.37 -9.77
C LEU A 706 -12.87 -1.40 -9.72
N ASN A 707 -13.65 -1.49 -8.64
CA ASN A 707 -14.63 -2.55 -8.41
C ASN A 707 -14.01 -3.96 -8.56
N ALA A 708 -12.81 -4.14 -8.02
CA ALA A 708 -12.04 -5.37 -8.13
C ALA A 708 -11.56 -5.85 -6.75
N PRO A 709 -11.44 -7.17 -6.53
CA PRO A 709 -10.84 -7.72 -5.31
C PRO A 709 -9.34 -7.37 -5.20
N PRO A 710 -8.68 -7.54 -4.05
CA PRO A 710 -7.23 -7.29 -3.94
C PRO A 710 -6.40 -8.18 -4.88
N LEU A 711 -5.51 -7.56 -5.65
CA LEU A 711 -4.56 -8.24 -6.54
C LEU A 711 -3.31 -8.68 -5.76
N SER A 712 -2.83 -9.89 -6.02
CA SER A 712 -1.54 -10.34 -5.49
C SER A 712 -0.37 -9.67 -6.21
N ILE A 713 0.78 -9.57 -5.56
CA ILE A 713 2.00 -9.10 -6.22
C ILE A 713 2.52 -10.26 -7.09
N THR A 714 2.25 -10.20 -8.38
CA THR A 714 2.68 -11.19 -9.37
C THR A 714 4.12 -10.94 -9.82
N ASP A 715 4.78 -11.96 -10.38
CA ASP A 715 6.16 -11.82 -10.87
C ASP A 715 6.24 -11.01 -12.18
N LYS A 716 5.10 -10.79 -12.84
CA LYS A 716 4.98 -10.03 -14.09
C LYS A 716 3.75 -9.13 -14.07
N PHE A 717 3.79 -8.08 -14.89
CA PHE A 717 2.64 -7.23 -15.17
C PHE A 717 1.63 -7.98 -16.04
N GLU A 718 0.44 -8.20 -15.48
CA GLU A 718 -0.65 -8.94 -16.11
C GLU A 718 -1.85 -8.04 -16.38
N LEU A 719 -2.55 -8.30 -17.49
CA LEU A 719 -3.81 -7.66 -17.82
C LEU A 719 -4.97 -8.49 -17.24
N VAL A 720 -5.30 -8.22 -15.97
CA VAL A 720 -6.23 -8.96 -15.12
C VAL A 720 -7.67 -8.46 -15.24
N LEU A 721 -7.88 -7.14 -15.40
CA LEU A 721 -9.20 -6.54 -15.68
C LEU A 721 -9.54 -6.77 -17.15
N GLU A 722 -10.65 -7.47 -17.38
CA GLU A 722 -11.06 -7.92 -18.72
C GLU A 722 -12.07 -6.96 -19.39
N PRO A 723 -12.19 -6.99 -20.72
CA PRO A 723 -13.22 -6.24 -21.43
C PRO A 723 -14.64 -6.46 -20.91
N GLY A 724 -15.38 -5.36 -20.73
CA GLY A 724 -16.70 -5.35 -20.13
C GLY A 724 -16.70 -5.34 -18.59
N HIS A 725 -15.54 -5.33 -17.93
CA HIS A 725 -15.45 -5.06 -16.50
C HIS A 725 -15.96 -3.63 -16.21
N CYS A 726 -16.82 -3.48 -15.20
CA CYS A 726 -17.40 -2.20 -14.80
C CYS A 726 -16.74 -1.69 -13.53
N ILE A 727 -16.03 -0.55 -13.64
CA ILE A 727 -15.40 0.10 -12.50
C ILE A 727 -16.44 0.82 -11.62
N GLY A 728 -16.04 1.11 -10.39
CA GLY A 728 -16.83 1.83 -9.40
C GLY A 728 -16.86 3.35 -9.61
N LYS A 729 -17.18 4.08 -8.53
CA LYS A 729 -17.24 5.55 -8.53
C LYS A 729 -15.85 6.13 -8.32
N ALA A 730 -15.59 7.27 -8.95
CA ALA A 730 -14.37 8.03 -8.69
C ALA A 730 -14.32 8.52 -7.24
N GLN A 731 -13.13 8.47 -6.62
CA GLN A 731 -12.88 9.05 -5.31
C GLN A 731 -11.50 9.67 -5.22
N TYR A 732 -11.37 10.73 -4.41
CA TYR A 732 -10.08 11.35 -4.15
C TYR A 732 -9.31 10.53 -3.11
N LEU A 733 -8.19 9.93 -3.52
CA LEU A 733 -7.32 9.13 -2.64
C LEU A 733 -6.61 9.97 -1.57
N PHE A 734 -6.21 11.19 -1.95
CA PHE A 734 -5.46 12.10 -1.10
C PHE A 734 -6.05 13.51 -1.19
N LYS A 735 -5.83 14.31 -0.14
CA LYS A 735 -6.19 15.72 -0.09
C LYS A 735 -4.91 16.55 0.04
N ARG A 736 -4.94 17.76 -0.51
CA ARG A 736 -3.85 18.72 -0.29
C ARG A 736 -3.79 19.07 1.20
N ILE A 737 -2.60 19.06 1.76
CA ILE A 737 -2.34 19.61 3.09
C ILE A 737 -1.88 21.06 2.90
N ASP A 738 -2.52 21.98 3.61
CA ASP A 738 -2.14 23.40 3.62
C ASP A 738 -0.76 23.56 4.27
N GLU A 739 0.11 24.35 3.67
CA GLU A 739 1.44 24.64 4.20
C GLU A 739 1.37 25.39 5.53
N SER A 740 0.27 26.12 5.80
CA SER A 740 0.03 26.76 7.10
C SER A 740 -0.01 25.77 8.27
N LYS A 741 -0.32 24.48 8.01
CA LYS A 741 -0.31 23.42 9.03
C LYS A 741 1.09 23.07 9.53
N ILE A 742 2.14 23.36 8.75
CA ILE A 742 3.52 23.06 9.14
C ILE A 742 3.87 23.80 10.42
N ASP A 743 3.62 25.11 10.47
CA ASP A 743 3.97 25.94 11.62
C ASP A 743 3.06 25.65 12.82
N GLU A 744 1.77 25.36 12.58
CA GLU A 744 0.82 24.90 13.61
C GLU A 744 1.33 23.63 14.30
N TRP A 745 1.70 22.60 13.53
CA TRP A 745 2.17 21.34 14.09
C TRP A 745 3.57 21.44 14.72
N ARG A 746 4.46 22.25 14.17
CA ARG A 746 5.75 22.53 14.82
C ARG A 746 5.57 23.20 16.18
N SER A 747 4.65 24.14 16.29
CA SER A 747 4.33 24.77 17.57
C SER A 747 3.74 23.77 18.56
N LEU A 748 2.79 22.93 18.12
CA LEU A 748 2.13 21.93 18.97
C LEU A 748 3.07 20.82 19.45
N TYR A 749 4.00 20.37 18.61
CA TYR A 749 4.84 19.19 18.86
C TYR A 749 6.34 19.52 19.02
N GLY A 750 6.70 20.80 19.08
CA GLY A 750 8.07 21.28 19.27
C GLY A 750 8.54 21.29 20.73
N GLY A 751 7.67 20.95 21.68
CA GLY A 751 7.89 21.06 23.12
C GLY A 751 7.32 22.36 23.70
N GLN A 752 7.23 22.45 25.04
CA GLN A 752 6.80 23.70 25.69
C GLN A 752 7.84 24.80 25.43
N GLN A 753 7.52 25.76 24.56
CA GLN A 753 7.86 27.15 24.87
C GLN A 753 6.99 27.51 26.08
N LYS A 754 7.47 27.24 27.30
CA LYS A 754 6.92 27.96 28.45
C LYS A 754 7.15 29.45 28.16
N ALA A 755 6.06 30.21 28.15
CA ALA A 755 6.09 31.67 28.17
C ALA A 755 7.02 32.18 29.29
#